data_AF-A0A3B8HHX8-F1
#
_entry.id   AF-A0A3B8HHX8-F1
#
_cell.length_a   1.000
_cell.length_b   1.000
_cell.length_c   1.000
_cell.angle_alpha   90.00
_cell.angle_beta   90.00
_cell.angle_gamma   90.00
#
_symmetry.space_group_name_H-M   'P 1'
#
loop_
_entity.id
_entity.type
_entity.pdbx_description
1 polymer ?
#
loop_
_entity_poly.entity_id
_entity_poly.type
_entity_poly.pdbx_seq_one_letter_code
_entity_poly.pdbx_strand_id
1 'polypeptide(L)'
;MPKAHQGISEVRESSASSYCQIESIVIGSYGVDGSYPIPEKCPAADRPAHQPGYRGYWRIKTCGKMAMNQTSHNQYASRIALTLALVGFFAQFGQILTFREIMASAHGGELLLGSVLAFCLTWGAVGAVAGSRLVTSQTPIERTCDLLTLTWVLSSPILVLQILLVRLVAWMPYGTSGAFMPLVRSFLMVAVCVAPVSLMCGFQIVIALRSLPEDRNSHLYRAAAWGAMLGGLATALWFSVSGQSVQDALICGALLFALVGRILQRQYPLILEKCSIALIGILLSVGLLVPVDRWSEEVRWTHALPGYKLSKVEDTRYGRLAVLKDQSGLRTQVFQNGAMVGSYEESSEDPVARQLSTLIGLQHPGPDRVLFIGGALSRLPQYMLKHEPQQLGVIGLDPALFALAREAGLLPLGDSRLASVAGDARLLIKRAPAAFWDLVVVVLPEPDNVGTNRYCTMEFFQNIQRILRPDGVLCLILPSYGTAAEYTGPLLARRSASVLAAMARVFAVSRVVPIGGHLFVATNKPEQISFDPDLLAARLNARKELTPWSEVIEHGQVLRRLLEPSEVPTYLGTILGGVLAKQVSSGGASYRQPLLERFQELLRNTPAEVNRDPQPISVLYGFCLSESVSHLETVGSVGRWVLKLLDAIASGRMDVTLIIAVAMSILLLAVAGCKRTRWGSEKLAGLNSVTLMALATGTFGTVAMVSLLFIHQNLSGYIYVELGIPSSAFLGGLGLGLLLAERSNDRFALRLLGMTLLMVGVCLVSSHLLQWVFSFGARTWSVHVATSALSSLSGIGVGATFSFLAAINRQRGRQQPRAWIHVAEMVGASAAAVATNVFFIPVLGVAKVFYLEALLLVVAAVTLLAGEVHRHRSSEVSRPER
;
A
#
# COMPACT_ATOMS: atom_id res chain seq x y z
N MET A 1 20.29 -85.56 18.26
CA MET A 1 20.38 -86.29 16.98
C MET A 1 19.96 -85.35 15.86
N PRO A 2 20.65 -85.34 14.71
CA PRO A 2 21.92 -84.62 14.57
C PRO A 2 21.96 -83.78 13.27
N LYS A 3 22.91 -82.84 13.13
CA LYS A 3 24.08 -82.86 12.21
C LYS A 3 24.11 -81.47 11.55
N ALA A 4 25.21 -80.86 11.10
CA ALA A 4 26.65 -81.08 11.15
C ALA A 4 27.21 -79.83 10.40
N HIS A 5 28.13 -79.07 10.99
CA HIS A 5 29.59 -79.09 10.74
C HIS A 5 30.09 -78.06 9.73
N GLN A 6 31.17 -77.39 10.17
CA GLN A 6 32.35 -76.89 9.43
C GLN A 6 32.11 -75.71 8.48
N GLY A 7 32.89 -74.62 8.51
CA GLY A 7 34.11 -74.28 9.23
C GLY A 7 34.94 -73.29 8.40
N ILE A 8 35.83 -72.54 9.09
CA ILE A 8 37.09 -71.93 8.58
C ILE A 8 36.86 -70.62 7.76
N SER A 9 37.51 -69.47 7.97
CA SER A 9 38.63 -69.00 8.82
C SER A 9 38.70 -67.46 8.82
N GLU A 10 39.19 -66.88 9.94
CA GLU A 10 40.11 -65.71 10.07
C GLU A 10 39.71 -64.34 9.46
N VAL A 11 39.89 -63.16 10.07
CA VAL A 11 40.66 -62.71 11.26
C VAL A 11 40.26 -61.26 11.61
N ARG A 12 40.37 -60.91 12.91
CA ARG A 12 40.43 -59.57 13.56
C ARG A 12 39.16 -58.71 13.64
N GLU A 13 38.48 -58.74 14.79
CA GLU A 13 38.66 -57.85 15.98
C GLU A 13 37.91 -56.52 15.81
N SER A 14 37.13 -55.99 16.75
CA SER A 14 36.46 -56.45 17.97
C SER A 14 35.59 -55.24 18.36
N SER A 15 34.27 -55.40 18.40
CA SER A 15 33.42 -55.23 19.60
C SER A 15 33.24 -53.78 20.10
N ALA A 16 32.12 -53.38 20.70
CA ALA A 16 30.72 -53.78 20.66
C ALA A 16 29.99 -52.69 21.45
N SER A 17 28.77 -52.42 21.01
CA SER A 17 27.66 -51.81 21.75
C SER A 17 27.72 -51.96 23.27
N SER A 18 27.37 -50.89 23.99
CA SER A 18 26.61 -51.00 25.23
C SER A 18 25.79 -49.73 25.50
N TYR A 19 24.49 -49.97 25.68
CA TYR A 19 23.51 -49.08 26.29
C TYR A 19 23.93 -48.67 27.71
N CYS A 20 23.61 -47.43 28.12
CA CYS A 20 23.50 -47.02 29.53
C CYS A 20 22.56 -45.80 29.56
N GLN A 21 21.25 -45.96 29.79
CA GLN A 21 20.58 -45.96 31.11
C GLN A 21 21.16 -44.94 32.10
N ILE A 22 20.40 -43.87 32.36
CA ILE A 22 20.40 -43.18 33.66
C ILE A 22 18.94 -42.88 34.01
N GLU A 23 18.36 -43.76 34.83
CA GLU A 23 17.18 -43.49 35.64
C GLU A 23 17.60 -43.00 37.04
N SER A 24 16.83 -42.03 37.51
CA SER A 24 16.55 -41.58 38.89
C SER A 24 17.26 -42.21 40.10
N ILE A 25 17.77 -41.34 40.99
CA ILE A 25 17.74 -41.52 42.45
C ILE A 25 17.05 -40.30 43.06
N VAL A 26 16.15 -40.56 44.02
CA VAL A 26 15.24 -39.63 44.70
C VAL A 26 15.56 -39.64 46.21
N ILE A 27 15.33 -38.49 46.87
CA ILE A 27 15.16 -38.18 48.31
C ILE A 27 16.41 -37.96 49.20
N GLY A 28 16.44 -36.78 49.84
CA GLY A 28 17.22 -36.49 51.05
C GLY A 28 17.18 -35.01 51.47
N SER A 29 16.16 -34.62 52.23
CA SER A 29 15.98 -33.32 52.87
C SER A 29 16.92 -33.06 54.05
N TYR A 30 17.71 -31.98 54.03
CA TYR A 30 18.26 -31.20 55.16
C TYR A 30 18.78 -29.88 54.52
N GLY A 31 18.51 -28.65 54.95
CA GLY A 31 18.36 -28.14 56.30
C GLY A 31 19.62 -27.35 56.68
N VAL A 32 19.51 -26.01 56.69
CA VAL A 32 20.27 -25.06 57.53
C VAL A 32 21.65 -24.55 57.07
N ASP A 33 21.71 -23.21 56.92
CA ASP A 33 22.76 -22.20 57.16
C ASP A 33 24.26 -22.50 56.94
N GLY A 34 24.95 -21.55 56.28
CA GLY A 34 26.42 -21.50 56.31
C GLY A 34 27.08 -20.53 55.34
N SER A 35 27.02 -19.22 55.64
CA SER A 35 28.08 -18.20 55.48
C SER A 35 29.16 -18.37 54.38
N TYR A 36 29.16 -17.44 53.41
CA TYR A 36 30.33 -17.09 52.58
C TYR A 36 31.24 -16.08 53.32
N PRO A 37 32.57 -16.21 53.25
CA PRO A 37 33.47 -15.09 53.41
C PRO A 37 34.07 -14.64 52.06
N ILE A 38 34.09 -13.31 51.89
CA ILE A 38 34.88 -12.55 50.91
C ILE A 38 36.37 -12.67 51.30
N PRO A 39 37.31 -12.59 50.34
CA PRO A 39 38.43 -11.69 50.62
C PRO A 39 38.81 -10.75 49.45
N GLU A 40 39.19 -9.55 49.91
CA GLU A 40 39.75 -8.40 49.23
C GLU A 40 41.20 -8.60 48.70
N LYS A 41 41.56 -7.70 47.77
CA LYS A 41 42.89 -7.07 47.55
C LYS A 41 44.11 -7.95 47.19
N CYS A 42 44.56 -7.76 45.94
CA CYS A 42 45.93 -8.00 45.49
C CYS A 42 46.95 -7.11 46.24
N PRO A 43 48.13 -7.65 46.59
CA PRO A 43 49.34 -6.85 46.75
C PRO A 43 50.37 -7.12 45.65
N ALA A 44 51.26 -6.14 45.54
CA ALA A 44 52.28 -5.93 44.52
C ALA A 44 53.41 -6.98 44.51
N ALA A 45 54.11 -6.99 43.38
CA ALA A 45 55.22 -7.88 43.07
C ALA A 45 56.52 -7.45 43.75
N ASP A 46 57.17 -8.40 44.42
CA ASP A 46 58.62 -8.40 44.68
C ASP A 46 59.23 -9.71 44.16
N ARG A 47 60.33 -9.59 43.42
CA ARG A 47 61.23 -10.72 43.05
C ARG A 47 62.33 -10.84 44.12
N PRO A 48 62.94 -12.02 44.33
CA PRO A 48 64.18 -12.30 43.59
C PRO A 48 64.46 -13.78 43.20
N ALA A 49 65.32 -13.88 42.17
CA ALA A 49 66.39 -14.85 41.88
C ALA A 49 66.18 -16.38 41.71
N HIS A 50 66.61 -16.87 40.53
CA HIS A 50 67.38 -18.11 40.20
C HIS A 50 67.02 -19.44 40.90
N GLN A 51 66.75 -20.60 40.27
CA GLN A 51 67.18 -21.25 39.02
C GLN A 51 66.25 -22.48 38.71
N PRO A 52 66.41 -23.28 37.64
CA PRO A 52 65.30 -23.79 36.82
C PRO A 52 64.93 -25.26 37.05
N GLY A 53 63.65 -25.60 36.87
CA GLY A 53 63.21 -26.98 36.72
C GLY A 53 61.68 -27.12 36.85
N TYR A 54 61.06 -27.77 35.87
CA TYR A 54 59.62 -28.12 35.80
C TYR A 54 58.63 -27.00 35.38
N ARG A 55 58.54 -26.80 34.06
CA ARG A 55 57.37 -26.22 33.37
C ARG A 55 56.17 -27.17 33.49
N GLY A 56 55.26 -26.89 34.43
CA GLY A 56 53.99 -27.60 34.62
C GLY A 56 52.76 -26.78 34.20
N TYR A 57 52.53 -26.67 32.89
CA TYR A 57 51.27 -26.98 32.20
C TYR A 57 49.87 -26.74 32.84
N TRP A 58 49.62 -25.74 33.70
CA TRP A 58 48.25 -25.56 34.25
C TRP A 58 47.60 -24.17 34.15
N ARG A 59 48.23 -23.18 33.50
CA ARG A 59 47.65 -21.81 33.41
C ARG A 59 47.28 -21.28 32.03
N ILE A 60 47.45 -22.05 30.95
CA ILE A 60 47.17 -21.57 29.57
C ILE A 60 45.89 -22.18 28.95
N LYS A 61 45.44 -23.36 29.41
CA LYS A 61 44.26 -24.02 28.80
C LYS A 61 42.91 -23.37 29.14
N THR A 62 42.75 -22.75 30.30
CA THR A 62 41.49 -22.08 30.70
C THR A 62 41.34 -20.69 30.09
N CYS A 63 42.42 -19.90 30.03
CA CYS A 63 42.42 -18.61 29.33
C CYS A 63 42.33 -18.78 27.80
N GLY A 64 43.01 -19.78 27.23
CA GLY A 64 42.91 -20.13 25.81
C GLY A 64 41.52 -20.63 25.40
N LYS A 65 40.84 -21.45 26.22
CA LYS A 65 39.44 -21.87 25.96
C LYS A 65 38.43 -20.74 26.14
N MET A 66 38.59 -19.85 27.12
CA MET A 66 37.73 -18.66 27.26
C MET A 66 37.94 -17.64 26.14
N ALA A 67 39.19 -17.39 25.72
CA ALA A 67 39.52 -16.51 24.61
C ALA A 67 39.12 -17.11 23.24
N MET A 68 39.24 -18.44 23.05
CA MET A 68 38.71 -19.15 21.87
C MET A 68 37.16 -19.15 21.85
N ASN A 69 36.49 -19.30 23.00
CA ASN A 69 35.02 -19.21 23.08
C ASN A 69 34.50 -17.77 22.88
N GLN A 70 35.24 -16.74 23.28
CA GLN A 70 34.87 -15.35 23.03
C GLN A 70 35.09 -14.92 21.57
N THR A 71 36.17 -15.39 20.94
CA THR A 71 36.44 -15.12 19.51
C THR A 71 35.46 -15.84 18.60
N SER A 72 35.06 -17.07 18.91
CA SER A 72 33.98 -17.77 18.19
C SER A 72 32.63 -17.07 18.38
N HIS A 73 32.25 -16.69 19.60
CA HIS A 73 31.00 -15.95 19.86
C HIS A 73 30.91 -14.61 19.11
N ASN A 74 32.00 -13.84 19.04
CA ASN A 74 32.03 -12.59 18.27
C ASN A 74 31.89 -12.84 16.75
N GLN A 75 32.45 -13.93 16.22
CA GLN A 75 32.27 -14.32 14.83
C GLN A 75 30.83 -14.77 14.53
N TYR A 76 30.18 -15.53 15.43
CA TYR A 76 28.77 -15.89 15.25
C TYR A 76 27.87 -14.66 15.34
N ALA A 77 28.16 -13.71 16.24
CA ALA A 77 27.39 -12.48 16.37
C ALA A 77 27.42 -11.60 15.13
N SER A 78 28.58 -11.43 14.49
CA SER A 78 28.70 -10.65 13.24
C SER A 78 28.01 -11.35 12.08
N ARG A 79 28.07 -12.68 12.00
CA ARG A 79 27.34 -13.47 11.00
C ARG A 79 25.82 -13.32 11.17
N ILE A 80 25.30 -13.45 12.40
CA ILE A 80 23.86 -13.29 12.67
C ILE A 80 23.39 -11.87 12.35
N ALA A 81 24.19 -10.85 12.68
CA ALA A 81 23.88 -9.47 12.32
C ALA A 81 23.83 -9.26 10.80
N LEU A 82 24.80 -9.82 10.06
CA LEU A 82 24.81 -9.76 8.60
C LEU A 82 23.60 -10.49 7.99
N THR A 83 23.29 -11.70 8.46
CA THR A 83 22.10 -12.44 8.03
C THR A 83 20.83 -11.62 8.27
N LEU A 84 20.69 -10.97 9.43
CA LEU A 84 19.54 -10.12 9.70
C LEU A 84 19.47 -8.89 8.80
N ALA A 85 20.60 -8.26 8.45
CA ALA A 85 20.61 -7.19 7.46
C ALA A 85 20.12 -7.69 6.09
N LEU A 86 20.53 -8.90 5.68
CA LEU A 86 20.04 -9.50 4.44
C LEU A 86 18.55 -9.84 4.53
N VAL A 87 18.08 -10.38 5.66
CA VAL A 87 16.65 -10.63 5.91
C VAL A 87 15.86 -9.34 5.79
N GLY A 88 16.34 -8.25 6.38
CA GLY A 88 15.73 -6.94 6.23
C GLY A 88 15.65 -6.50 4.77
N PHE A 89 16.78 -6.58 4.04
CA PHE A 89 16.85 -6.24 2.62
C PHE A 89 15.83 -7.04 1.80
N PHE A 90 15.83 -8.35 1.97
CA PHE A 90 14.95 -9.29 1.28
C PHE A 90 13.48 -9.05 1.62
N ALA A 91 13.15 -8.82 2.89
CA ALA A 91 11.80 -8.54 3.34
C ALA A 91 11.24 -7.28 2.65
N GLN A 92 12.00 -6.17 2.67
CA GLN A 92 11.54 -4.94 2.04
C GLN A 92 11.50 -5.05 0.51
N PHE A 93 12.49 -5.72 -0.10
CA PHE A 93 12.53 -5.94 -1.54
C PHE A 93 11.32 -6.77 -2.01
N GLY A 94 11.09 -7.91 -1.35
CA GLY A 94 9.98 -8.80 -1.65
C GLY A 94 8.61 -8.17 -1.37
N GLN A 95 8.49 -7.37 -0.31
CA GLN A 95 7.27 -6.61 0.01
C GLN A 95 6.91 -5.63 -1.11
N ILE A 96 7.86 -4.81 -1.58
CA ILE A 96 7.61 -3.81 -2.64
C ILE A 96 7.27 -4.51 -3.96
N LEU A 97 7.97 -5.60 -4.28
CA LEU A 97 7.72 -6.38 -5.49
C LEU A 97 6.32 -7.02 -5.49
N THR A 98 5.95 -7.65 -4.37
CA THR A 98 4.62 -8.24 -4.17
C THR A 98 3.54 -7.18 -4.23
N PHE A 99 3.77 -6.03 -3.59
CA PHE A 99 2.86 -4.90 -3.64
C PHE A 99 2.60 -4.45 -5.09
N ARG A 100 3.65 -4.27 -5.89
CA ARG A 100 3.52 -3.88 -7.30
C ARG A 100 2.72 -4.90 -8.10
N GLU A 101 2.98 -6.19 -7.91
CA GLU A 101 2.26 -7.25 -8.63
C GLU A 101 0.78 -7.32 -8.22
N ILE A 102 0.47 -7.12 -6.93
CA ILE A 102 -0.90 -7.03 -6.43
C ILE A 102 -1.62 -5.81 -7.02
N MET A 103 -0.94 -4.65 -7.04
CA MET A 103 -1.49 -3.43 -7.64
C MET A 103 -1.74 -3.60 -9.14
N ALA A 104 -0.84 -4.28 -9.84
CA ALA A 104 -0.97 -4.58 -11.26
C ALA A 104 -2.11 -5.56 -11.56
N SER A 105 -2.44 -6.44 -10.61
CA SER A 105 -3.42 -7.52 -10.81
C SER A 105 -4.84 -7.16 -10.34
N ALA A 106 -4.99 -6.34 -9.30
CA ALA A 106 -6.26 -6.12 -8.62
C ALA A 106 -6.76 -4.68 -8.65
N HIS A 107 -6.46 -3.90 -9.70
CA HIS A 107 -6.92 -2.52 -9.85
C HIS A 107 -6.45 -1.65 -8.69
N GLY A 108 -5.13 -1.42 -8.68
CA GLY A 108 -4.41 -0.80 -7.58
C GLY A 108 -5.05 0.44 -6.96
N GLY A 109 -5.26 0.39 -5.64
CA GLY A 109 -5.74 1.50 -4.80
C GLY A 109 -5.16 1.44 -3.38
N GLU A 110 -5.32 2.51 -2.60
CA GLU A 110 -4.72 2.62 -1.26
C GLU A 110 -5.24 1.58 -0.26
N LEU A 111 -6.45 1.10 -0.48
CA LEU A 111 -7.01 -0.05 0.23
C LEU A 111 -6.06 -1.26 0.15
N LEU A 112 -5.62 -1.63 -1.06
CA LEU A 112 -4.72 -2.76 -1.25
C LEU A 112 -3.36 -2.51 -0.61
N LEU A 113 -2.85 -1.27 -0.65
CA LEU A 113 -1.62 -0.88 0.06
C LEU A 113 -1.76 -1.09 1.58
N GLY A 114 -2.86 -0.62 2.17
CA GLY A 114 -3.15 -0.79 3.60
C GLY A 114 -3.27 -2.26 3.98
N SER A 115 -3.98 -3.05 3.16
CA SER A 115 -4.13 -4.49 3.36
C SER A 115 -2.81 -5.25 3.23
N VAL A 116 -1.96 -4.91 2.25
CA VAL A 116 -0.64 -5.55 2.09
C VAL A 116 0.21 -5.29 3.33
N LEU A 117 0.27 -4.03 3.80
CA LEU A 117 0.99 -3.68 5.02
C LEU A 117 0.43 -4.42 6.25
N ALA A 118 -0.90 -4.46 6.41
CA ALA A 118 -1.56 -5.15 7.51
C ALA A 118 -1.22 -6.63 7.54
N PHE A 119 -1.37 -7.33 6.40
CA PHE A 119 -1.10 -8.76 6.34
C PHE A 119 0.39 -9.08 6.38
N CYS A 120 1.28 -8.24 5.84
CA CYS A 120 2.73 -8.35 6.06
C CYS A 120 3.06 -8.39 7.56
N LEU A 121 2.49 -7.44 8.31
CA LEU A 121 2.73 -7.34 9.75
C LEU A 121 2.08 -8.48 10.54
N THR A 122 0.85 -8.86 10.19
CA THR A 122 0.14 -9.98 10.83
C THR A 122 0.88 -11.30 10.62
N TRP A 123 1.26 -11.62 9.39
CA TRP A 123 1.99 -12.86 9.09
C TRP A 123 3.41 -12.85 9.65
N GLY A 124 4.06 -11.68 9.69
CA GLY A 124 5.32 -11.51 10.40
C GLY A 124 5.19 -11.79 11.90
N ALA A 125 4.12 -11.33 12.55
CA ALA A 125 3.83 -11.63 13.95
C ALA A 125 3.54 -13.13 14.18
N VAL A 126 2.80 -13.77 13.28
CA VAL A 126 2.56 -15.23 13.33
C VAL A 126 3.86 -16.01 13.16
N GLY A 127 4.70 -15.62 12.20
CA GLY A 127 6.03 -16.21 11.99
C GLY A 127 6.95 -16.03 13.20
N ALA A 128 6.94 -14.84 13.80
CA ALA A 128 7.65 -14.52 15.04
C ALA A 128 7.22 -15.45 16.18
N VAL A 129 5.91 -15.65 16.39
CA VAL A 129 5.39 -16.57 17.41
C VAL A 129 5.79 -18.02 17.10
N ALA A 130 5.75 -18.46 15.84
CA ALA A 130 6.16 -19.80 15.44
C ALA A 130 7.65 -20.05 15.73
N GLY A 131 8.53 -19.12 15.34
CA GLY A 131 9.97 -19.19 15.66
C GLY A 131 10.24 -19.21 17.15
N SER A 132 9.43 -18.47 17.92
CA SER A 132 9.46 -18.43 19.38
C SER A 132 9.05 -19.75 20.05
N ARG A 133 8.37 -20.67 19.36
CA ARG A 133 8.03 -21.99 19.90
C ARG A 133 9.09 -23.04 19.59
N LEU A 134 9.75 -22.90 18.44
CA LEU A 134 10.75 -23.84 17.95
C LEU A 134 12.12 -23.68 18.61
N VAL A 135 12.55 -22.44 18.87
CA VAL A 135 13.90 -22.14 19.37
C VAL A 135 13.80 -21.49 20.74
N THR A 136 14.22 -22.15 21.81
CA THR A 136 14.25 -21.58 23.18
C THR A 136 15.59 -20.90 23.48
N SER A 137 15.70 -20.12 24.55
CA SER A 137 16.98 -19.52 24.98
C SER A 137 18.07 -20.55 25.35
N GLN A 138 17.69 -21.83 25.46
CA GLN A 138 18.58 -22.94 25.77
C GLN A 138 19.09 -23.66 24.52
N THR A 139 18.62 -23.29 23.32
CA THR A 139 19.09 -23.96 22.09
C THR A 139 20.53 -23.57 21.76
N PRO A 140 21.37 -24.52 21.30
CA PRO A 140 22.72 -24.22 20.86
C PRO A 140 22.74 -23.19 19.72
N ILE A 141 23.73 -22.28 19.75
CA ILE A 141 23.90 -21.23 18.74
C ILE A 141 24.18 -21.82 17.34
N GLU A 142 24.83 -22.98 17.28
CA GLU A 142 25.11 -23.73 16.05
C GLU A 142 23.82 -24.18 15.36
N ARG A 143 22.93 -24.88 16.08
CA ARG A 143 21.61 -25.28 15.55
C ARG A 143 20.80 -24.07 15.08
N THR A 144 20.93 -22.94 15.79
CA THR A 144 20.25 -21.71 15.39
C THR A 144 20.80 -21.16 14.08
N CYS A 145 22.12 -21.18 13.89
CA CYS A 145 22.76 -20.78 12.64
C CYS A 145 22.36 -21.72 11.49
N ASP A 146 22.28 -23.03 11.72
CA ASP A 146 21.86 -24.02 10.72
C ASP A 146 20.39 -23.78 10.30
N LEU A 147 19.50 -23.55 11.26
CA LEU A 147 18.08 -23.21 11.01
C LEU A 147 17.93 -21.89 10.23
N LEU A 148 18.66 -20.85 10.61
CA LEU A 148 18.66 -19.57 9.89
C LEU A 148 19.16 -19.75 8.45
N THR A 149 20.18 -20.58 8.26
CA THR A 149 20.75 -20.82 6.94
C THR A 149 19.82 -21.65 6.06
N LEU A 150 19.18 -22.68 6.61
CA LEU A 150 18.19 -23.50 5.91
C LEU A 150 16.98 -22.66 5.47
N THR A 151 16.42 -21.88 6.38
CA THR A 151 15.28 -21.01 6.07
C THR A 151 15.64 -19.90 5.09
N TRP A 152 16.89 -19.43 5.11
CA TRP A 152 17.40 -18.46 4.12
C TRP A 152 17.43 -19.04 2.70
N VAL A 153 17.94 -20.26 2.53
CA VAL A 153 17.95 -20.96 1.22
C VAL A 153 16.55 -21.07 0.64
N LEU A 154 15.55 -21.33 1.49
CA LEU A 154 14.14 -21.42 1.07
C LEU A 154 13.51 -20.05 0.74
N SER A 155 14.09 -18.94 1.19
CA SER A 155 13.50 -17.60 1.00
C SER A 155 13.43 -17.20 -0.47
N SER A 156 14.47 -17.50 -1.27
CA SER A 156 14.51 -17.22 -2.71
C SER A 156 13.38 -17.91 -3.51
N PRO A 157 13.24 -19.25 -3.50
CA PRO A 157 12.15 -19.91 -4.23
C PRO A 157 10.78 -19.51 -3.70
N ILE A 158 10.64 -19.21 -2.41
CA ILE A 158 9.38 -18.72 -1.83
C ILE A 158 8.98 -17.36 -2.42
N LEU A 159 9.91 -16.43 -2.63
CA LEU A 159 9.57 -15.15 -3.26
C LEU A 159 9.08 -15.35 -4.70
N VAL A 160 9.74 -16.19 -5.48
CA VAL A 160 9.33 -16.49 -6.86
C VAL A 160 7.94 -17.14 -6.88
N LEU A 161 7.73 -18.15 -6.05
CA LEU A 161 6.43 -18.81 -5.90
C LEU A 161 5.35 -17.85 -5.42
N GLN A 162 5.68 -16.90 -4.55
CA GLN A 162 4.76 -15.86 -4.10
C GLN A 162 4.33 -14.92 -5.23
N ILE A 163 5.26 -14.46 -6.08
CA ILE A 163 4.91 -13.62 -7.24
C ILE A 163 4.07 -14.42 -8.25
N LEU A 164 4.41 -15.68 -8.51
CA LEU A 164 3.60 -16.56 -9.36
C LEU A 164 2.22 -16.84 -8.75
N LEU A 165 2.12 -16.96 -7.42
CA LEU A 165 0.85 -17.11 -6.71
C LEU A 165 -0.04 -15.89 -6.88
N VAL A 166 0.51 -14.67 -6.84
CA VAL A 166 -0.26 -13.44 -7.15
C VAL A 166 -0.84 -13.51 -8.56
N ARG A 167 -0.02 -13.90 -9.55
CA ARG A 167 -0.48 -14.06 -10.93
C ARG A 167 -1.53 -15.17 -11.06
N LEU A 168 -1.37 -16.29 -10.35
CA LEU A 168 -2.27 -17.44 -10.35
C LEU A 168 -3.62 -17.14 -9.69
N VAL A 169 -3.64 -16.46 -8.54
CA VAL A 169 -4.89 -16.10 -7.87
C VAL A 169 -5.68 -15.11 -8.71
N ALA A 170 -4.99 -14.25 -9.47
CA ALA A 170 -5.61 -13.42 -10.49
C ALA A 170 -6.19 -14.21 -11.69
N TRP A 171 -5.90 -15.52 -11.84
CA TRP A 171 -6.56 -16.37 -12.84
C TRP A 171 -7.98 -16.78 -12.45
N MET A 172 -8.37 -16.65 -11.18
CA MET A 172 -9.73 -17.01 -10.79
C MET A 172 -10.73 -16.05 -11.47
N PRO A 173 -11.67 -16.56 -12.28
CA PRO A 173 -12.62 -15.73 -13.00
C PRO A 173 -13.55 -15.04 -12.01
N TYR A 174 -13.53 -13.70 -11.97
CA TYR A 174 -14.34 -12.90 -11.04
C TYR A 174 -15.40 -12.03 -11.72
N GLY A 175 -15.82 -12.37 -12.95
CA GLY A 175 -16.85 -11.65 -13.68
C GLY A 175 -16.39 -11.33 -15.11
N THR A 176 -16.95 -10.28 -15.70
CA THR A 176 -16.45 -9.75 -16.98
C THR A 176 -15.03 -9.23 -16.82
N SER A 177 -14.21 -9.47 -17.83
CA SER A 177 -12.82 -9.03 -17.85
C SER A 177 -12.73 -7.50 -17.77
N GLY A 178 -11.96 -6.98 -16.81
CA GLY A 178 -11.94 -5.54 -16.49
C GLY A 178 -12.97 -5.11 -15.44
N ALA A 179 -13.74 -6.05 -14.87
CA ALA A 179 -14.54 -5.79 -13.68
C ALA A 179 -13.66 -5.69 -12.42
N PHE A 180 -14.10 -4.84 -11.49
CA PHE A 180 -13.42 -4.67 -10.21
C PHE A 180 -13.46 -5.94 -9.37
N MET A 181 -12.32 -6.25 -8.75
CA MET A 181 -12.25 -7.35 -7.78
C MET A 181 -13.03 -6.98 -6.51
N PRO A 182 -13.96 -7.82 -6.03
CA PRO A 182 -14.75 -7.52 -4.83
C PRO A 182 -13.86 -7.37 -3.60
N LEU A 183 -14.20 -6.43 -2.72
CA LEU A 183 -13.44 -6.08 -1.52
C LEU A 183 -12.98 -7.29 -0.71
N VAL A 184 -13.91 -8.16 -0.32
CA VAL A 184 -13.62 -9.34 0.51
C VAL A 184 -12.64 -10.27 -0.20
N ARG A 185 -12.79 -10.47 -1.51
CA ARG A 185 -11.88 -11.30 -2.30
C ARG A 185 -10.50 -10.65 -2.42
N SER A 186 -10.43 -9.34 -2.62
CA SER A 186 -9.17 -8.59 -2.62
C SER A 186 -8.43 -8.75 -1.29
N PHE A 187 -9.12 -8.61 -0.15
CA PHE A 187 -8.53 -8.86 1.17
C PHE A 187 -8.02 -10.29 1.32
N LEU A 188 -8.81 -11.29 0.91
CA LEU A 188 -8.42 -12.70 0.98
C LEU A 188 -7.22 -13.01 0.07
N MET A 189 -7.20 -12.49 -1.14
CA MET A 189 -6.06 -12.62 -2.06
C MET A 189 -4.81 -12.03 -1.42
N VAL A 190 -4.87 -10.80 -0.92
CA VAL A 190 -3.71 -10.16 -0.28
C VAL A 190 -3.26 -10.98 0.94
N ALA A 191 -4.20 -11.43 1.78
CA ALA A 191 -3.89 -12.25 2.95
C ALA A 191 -3.13 -13.52 2.57
N VAL A 192 -3.57 -14.24 1.55
CA VAL A 192 -2.93 -15.50 1.11
C VAL A 192 -1.60 -15.24 0.41
N CYS A 193 -1.56 -14.27 -0.52
CA CYS A 193 -0.39 -14.01 -1.34
C CYS A 193 0.78 -13.42 -0.53
N VAL A 194 0.52 -12.62 0.50
CA VAL A 194 1.57 -11.97 1.30
C VAL A 194 2.15 -12.89 2.39
N ALA A 195 1.44 -13.97 2.73
CA ALA A 195 1.80 -14.87 3.83
C ALA A 195 3.20 -15.51 3.75
N PRO A 196 3.63 -16.10 2.61
CA PRO A 196 4.83 -16.95 2.58
C PRO A 196 6.12 -16.22 2.99
N VAL A 197 6.43 -15.09 2.34
CA VAL A 197 7.64 -14.30 2.64
C VAL A 197 7.54 -13.67 4.03
N SER A 198 6.39 -13.10 4.38
CA SER A 198 6.21 -12.38 5.65
C SER A 198 6.36 -13.29 6.87
N LEU A 199 5.77 -14.50 6.80
CA LEU A 199 5.91 -15.53 7.83
C LEU A 199 7.36 -15.98 7.97
N MET A 200 8.05 -16.21 6.85
CA MET A 200 9.47 -16.62 6.85
C MET A 200 10.37 -15.56 7.48
N CYS A 201 10.20 -14.29 7.12
CA CYS A 201 11.00 -13.20 7.68
C CYS A 201 10.73 -13.00 9.19
N GLY A 202 9.47 -13.06 9.62
CA GLY A 202 9.12 -13.00 11.05
C GLY A 202 9.74 -14.14 11.86
N PHE A 203 9.74 -15.35 11.28
CA PHE A 203 10.40 -16.53 11.85
C PHE A 203 11.91 -16.33 12.01
N GLN A 204 12.59 -15.88 10.96
CA GLN A 204 14.04 -15.63 10.95
C GLN A 204 14.45 -14.56 11.97
N ILE A 205 13.70 -13.45 12.07
CA ILE A 205 14.00 -12.35 12.99
C ILE A 205 13.99 -12.84 14.44
N VAL A 206 12.94 -13.56 14.88
CA VAL A 206 12.84 -14.00 16.28
C VAL A 206 13.88 -15.04 16.65
N ILE A 207 14.19 -15.97 15.74
CA ILE A 207 15.24 -16.97 15.97
C ILE A 207 16.60 -16.30 16.16
N ALA A 208 16.92 -15.31 15.33
CA ALA A 208 18.16 -14.56 15.47
C ALA A 208 18.21 -13.70 16.76
N LEU A 209 17.07 -13.17 17.22
CA LEU A 209 17.00 -12.41 18.48
C LEU A 209 17.12 -13.30 19.73
N ARG A 210 16.83 -14.60 19.62
CA ARG A 210 16.94 -15.56 20.74
C ARG A 210 18.32 -16.20 20.89
N SER A 211 19.16 -16.11 19.85
CA SER A 211 20.45 -16.81 19.81
C SER A 211 21.60 -16.05 20.44
N LEU A 212 21.43 -14.75 20.71
CA LEU A 212 22.45 -13.89 21.30
C LEU A 212 21.96 -13.27 22.61
N PRO A 213 22.89 -12.96 23.54
CA PRO A 213 22.54 -12.33 24.80
C PRO A 213 21.90 -10.95 24.58
N GLU A 214 21.03 -10.56 25.53
CA GLU A 214 20.13 -9.41 25.39
C GLU A 214 20.82 -8.06 25.16
N ASP A 215 22.09 -7.95 25.53
CA ASP A 215 22.94 -6.78 25.36
C ASP A 215 23.25 -6.47 23.88
N ARG A 216 23.27 -7.48 23.01
CA ARG A 216 23.57 -7.32 21.58
C ARG A 216 22.34 -7.25 20.68
N ASN A 217 21.15 -7.49 21.22
CA ASN A 217 19.91 -7.58 20.44
C ASN A 217 19.47 -6.26 19.78
N SER A 218 19.86 -5.12 20.32
CA SER A 218 19.58 -3.81 19.70
C SER A 218 20.45 -3.58 18.46
N HIS A 219 21.71 -4.02 18.49
CA HIS A 219 22.57 -4.06 17.31
C HIS A 219 21.99 -4.96 16.20
N LEU A 220 21.46 -6.13 16.56
CA LEU A 220 20.82 -7.05 15.61
C LEU A 220 19.59 -6.45 14.93
N TYR A 221 18.70 -5.84 15.72
CA TYR A 221 17.48 -5.21 15.20
C TYR A 221 17.80 -4.00 14.30
N ARG A 222 18.86 -3.24 14.61
CA ARG A 222 19.38 -2.20 13.72
C ARG A 222 19.89 -2.73 12.40
N ALA A 223 20.63 -3.84 12.42
CA ALA A 223 21.14 -4.44 11.20
C ALA A 223 19.97 -4.81 10.26
N ALA A 224 18.89 -5.40 10.82
CA ALA A 224 17.67 -5.66 10.07
C ALA A 224 17.01 -4.37 9.52
N ALA A 225 16.89 -3.32 10.32
CA ALA A 225 16.29 -2.05 9.89
C ALA A 225 17.07 -1.37 8.74
N TRP A 226 18.40 -1.34 8.83
CA TRP A 226 19.25 -0.80 7.78
C TRP A 226 19.29 -1.67 6.53
N GLY A 227 19.26 -2.98 6.71
CA GLY A 227 19.04 -3.92 5.62
C GLY A 227 17.76 -3.61 4.85
N ALA A 228 16.64 -3.46 5.58
CA ALA A 228 15.34 -3.13 5.01
C ALA A 228 15.33 -1.76 4.33
N MET A 229 15.97 -0.75 4.94
CA MET A 229 16.20 0.55 4.30
C MET A 229 16.89 0.37 2.94
N LEU A 230 18.02 -0.33 2.90
CA LEU A 230 18.76 -0.58 1.65
C LEU A 230 17.93 -1.37 0.63
N GLY A 231 17.11 -2.32 1.06
CA GLY A 231 16.17 -3.04 0.20
C GLY A 231 15.17 -2.09 -0.46
N GLY A 232 14.57 -1.18 0.31
CA GLY A 232 13.66 -0.16 -0.22
C GLY A 232 14.33 0.85 -1.17
N LEU A 233 15.58 1.26 -0.90
CA LEU A 233 16.34 2.14 -1.82
C LEU A 233 16.72 1.39 -3.09
N ALA A 234 17.17 0.15 -2.96
CA ALA A 234 17.55 -0.69 -4.11
C ALA A 234 16.36 -0.89 -5.04
N THR A 235 15.18 -1.21 -4.50
CA THR A 235 13.96 -1.29 -5.32
C THR A 235 13.61 0.05 -5.98
N ALA A 236 13.63 1.17 -5.26
CA ALA A 236 13.32 2.48 -5.84
C ALA A 236 14.27 2.88 -7.00
N LEU A 237 15.56 2.53 -6.91
CA LEU A 237 16.56 2.82 -7.94
C LEU A 237 16.54 1.82 -9.09
N TRP A 238 16.54 0.51 -8.77
CA TRP A 238 16.63 -0.59 -9.74
C TRP A 238 15.42 -0.66 -10.66
N PHE A 239 14.22 -0.50 -10.11
CA PHE A 239 12.97 -0.61 -10.88
C PHE A 239 12.67 0.59 -11.78
N SER A 240 13.44 1.68 -11.69
CA SER A 240 13.39 2.71 -12.73
C SER A 240 13.92 2.21 -14.09
N VAL A 241 14.59 1.04 -14.10
CA VAL A 241 15.25 0.44 -15.27
C VAL A 241 14.66 -0.94 -15.65
N SER A 242 14.13 -1.72 -14.70
CA SER A 242 13.53 -3.05 -14.97
C SER A 242 12.02 -3.13 -14.70
N GLY A 243 11.28 -3.74 -15.63
CA GLY A 243 9.81 -3.91 -15.59
C GLY A 243 9.36 -5.37 -15.47
N GLN A 244 10.18 -6.27 -14.94
CA GLN A 244 9.93 -7.73 -14.98
C GLN A 244 10.01 -8.35 -13.60
N SER A 245 8.89 -8.32 -12.87
CA SER A 245 8.82 -8.69 -11.46
C SER A 245 9.32 -10.11 -11.16
N VAL A 246 9.05 -11.08 -12.05
CA VAL A 246 9.53 -12.46 -11.87
C VAL A 246 11.05 -12.55 -12.04
N GLN A 247 11.61 -11.83 -13.02
CA GLN A 247 13.06 -11.79 -13.25
C GLN A 247 13.78 -11.10 -12.09
N ASP A 248 13.23 -10.01 -11.57
CA ASP A 248 13.81 -9.28 -10.44
C ASP A 248 13.81 -10.14 -9.17
N ALA A 249 12.77 -10.96 -8.94
CA ALA A 249 12.76 -11.95 -7.86
C ALA A 249 13.86 -13.02 -8.04
N LEU A 250 14.05 -13.53 -9.27
CA LEU A 250 15.08 -14.53 -9.59
C LEU A 250 16.50 -13.97 -9.42
N ILE A 251 16.76 -12.75 -9.91
CA ILE A 251 18.05 -12.07 -9.79
C ILE A 251 18.37 -11.81 -8.32
N CYS A 252 17.42 -11.23 -7.57
CA CYS A 252 17.58 -10.99 -6.14
C CYS A 252 17.85 -12.30 -5.39
N GLY A 253 17.07 -13.34 -5.68
CA GLY A 253 17.25 -14.67 -5.14
C GLY A 253 18.64 -15.25 -5.41
N ALA A 254 19.13 -15.16 -6.64
CA ALA A 254 20.44 -15.66 -7.03
C ALA A 254 21.60 -14.89 -6.35
N LEU A 255 21.52 -13.57 -6.27
CA LEU A 255 22.52 -12.73 -5.59
C LEU A 255 22.58 -13.03 -4.09
N LEU A 256 21.42 -13.18 -3.44
CA LEU A 256 21.33 -13.48 -2.02
C LEU A 256 21.77 -14.90 -1.69
N PHE A 257 21.48 -15.87 -2.56
CA PHE A 257 21.95 -17.24 -2.42
C PHE A 257 23.47 -17.35 -2.60
N ALA A 258 24.08 -16.58 -3.53
CA ALA A 258 25.53 -16.49 -3.67
C ALA A 258 26.22 -15.95 -2.41
N LEU A 259 25.59 -14.98 -1.75
CA LEU A 259 26.14 -14.37 -0.54
C LEU A 259 26.12 -15.34 0.65
N VAL A 260 25.07 -16.15 0.79
CA VAL A 260 24.99 -17.18 1.84
C VAL A 260 25.79 -18.43 1.52
N GLY A 261 25.94 -18.78 0.24
CA GLY A 261 26.91 -19.79 -0.21
C GLY A 261 28.33 -19.50 0.28
N ARG A 262 28.77 -18.23 0.25
CA ARG A 262 30.06 -17.81 0.81
C ARG A 262 30.16 -17.94 2.34
N ILE A 263 29.04 -17.82 3.05
CA ILE A 263 28.98 -18.00 4.51
C ILE A 263 29.03 -19.50 4.85
N LEU A 264 28.32 -20.35 4.09
CA LEU A 264 28.27 -21.81 4.20
C LEU A 264 29.57 -22.52 3.78
N GLN A 265 30.32 -21.96 2.82
CA GLN A 265 31.61 -22.48 2.34
C GLN A 265 32.63 -22.68 3.47
N ARG A 266 32.50 -21.92 4.58
CA ARG A 266 33.34 -22.07 5.77
C ARG A 266 32.99 -23.27 6.66
N GLN A 267 31.83 -23.92 6.47
CA GLN A 267 31.37 -25.07 7.24
C GLN A 267 31.32 -26.39 6.43
N TYR A 268 31.10 -26.35 5.11
CA TYR A 268 31.01 -27.54 4.24
C TYR A 268 31.64 -27.30 2.84
N PRO A 269 32.95 -27.53 2.64
CA PRO A 269 33.75 -26.80 1.65
C PRO A 269 33.72 -27.27 0.17
N LEU A 270 33.16 -28.43 -0.22
CA LEU A 270 33.40 -28.97 -1.58
C LEU A 270 32.16 -29.39 -2.40
N ILE A 271 31.14 -29.99 -1.78
CA ILE A 271 29.94 -30.48 -2.50
C ILE A 271 28.87 -29.38 -2.59
N LEU A 272 28.65 -28.62 -1.52
CA LEU A 272 27.70 -27.51 -1.53
C LEU A 272 28.15 -26.38 -2.45
N GLU A 273 29.44 -26.10 -2.58
CA GLU A 273 29.96 -25.00 -3.43
C GLU A 273 29.59 -25.20 -4.91
N LYS A 274 29.83 -26.38 -5.46
CA LYS A 274 29.53 -26.69 -6.88
C LYS A 274 28.02 -26.70 -7.15
N CYS A 275 27.22 -27.29 -6.26
CA CYS A 275 25.76 -27.27 -6.37
C CYS A 275 25.19 -25.86 -6.22
N SER A 276 25.79 -25.04 -5.36
CA SER A 276 25.35 -23.65 -5.15
C SER A 276 25.64 -22.79 -6.37
N ILE A 277 26.85 -22.88 -6.93
CA ILE A 277 27.24 -22.13 -8.13
C ILE A 277 26.44 -22.59 -9.34
N ALA A 278 26.18 -23.90 -9.49
CA ALA A 278 25.30 -24.43 -10.54
C ALA A 278 23.87 -23.91 -10.40
N LEU A 279 23.30 -23.90 -9.19
CA LEU A 279 21.95 -23.39 -8.95
C LEU A 279 21.86 -21.86 -9.17
N ILE A 280 22.87 -21.09 -8.76
CA ILE A 280 22.99 -19.65 -9.05
C ILE A 280 23.07 -19.43 -10.56
N GLY A 281 23.89 -20.22 -11.25
CA GLY A 281 24.02 -20.18 -12.71
C GLY A 281 22.71 -20.50 -13.41
N ILE A 282 21.95 -21.49 -12.92
CA ILE A 282 20.62 -21.86 -13.44
C ILE A 282 19.61 -20.74 -13.17
N LEU A 283 19.54 -20.20 -11.95
CA LEU A 283 18.60 -19.12 -11.61
C LEU A 283 18.89 -17.83 -12.39
N LEU A 284 20.17 -17.48 -12.57
CA LEU A 284 20.57 -16.32 -13.38
C LEU A 284 20.33 -16.56 -14.87
N SER A 285 20.65 -17.75 -15.40
CA SER A 285 20.39 -18.07 -16.81
C SER A 285 18.91 -18.13 -17.12
N VAL A 286 18.07 -18.72 -16.26
CA VAL A 286 16.61 -18.68 -16.40
C VAL A 286 16.09 -17.24 -16.26
N GLY A 287 16.57 -16.48 -15.28
CA GLY A 287 16.15 -15.09 -15.06
C GLY A 287 16.55 -14.13 -16.20
N LEU A 288 17.66 -14.37 -16.89
CA LEU A 288 18.16 -13.51 -17.97
C LEU A 288 17.73 -13.96 -19.37
N LEU A 289 17.64 -15.27 -19.62
CA LEU A 289 17.48 -15.84 -20.97
C LEU A 289 16.05 -16.28 -21.27
N VAL A 290 15.25 -16.63 -20.26
CA VAL A 290 13.88 -17.10 -20.45
C VAL A 290 12.91 -15.95 -20.13
N PRO A 291 12.02 -15.57 -21.07
CA PRO A 291 11.02 -14.54 -20.83
C PRO A 291 9.84 -15.08 -19.99
N VAL A 292 10.14 -15.64 -18.80
CA VAL A 292 9.16 -16.23 -17.87
C VAL A 292 8.11 -15.19 -17.47
N ASP A 293 8.52 -13.92 -17.35
CA ASP A 293 7.62 -12.83 -17.02
C ASP A 293 6.57 -12.62 -18.13
N ARG A 294 6.99 -12.51 -19.39
CA ARG A 294 6.10 -12.38 -20.54
C ARG A 294 5.19 -13.60 -20.71
N TRP A 295 5.74 -14.81 -20.54
CA TRP A 295 4.94 -16.04 -20.63
C TRP A 295 3.84 -16.07 -19.57
N SER A 296 4.16 -15.77 -18.32
CA SER A 296 3.16 -15.77 -17.24
C SER A 296 2.14 -14.63 -17.37
N GLU A 297 2.52 -13.49 -17.93
CA GLU A 297 1.60 -12.40 -18.33
C GLU A 297 0.66 -12.85 -19.46
N GLU A 298 1.17 -13.51 -20.49
CA GLU A 298 0.37 -14.00 -21.62
C GLU A 298 -0.62 -15.08 -21.17
N VAL A 299 -0.19 -16.01 -20.32
CA VAL A 299 -1.09 -17.00 -19.70
C VAL A 299 -2.19 -16.31 -18.89
N ARG A 300 -1.85 -15.31 -18.06
CA ARG A 300 -2.85 -14.57 -17.27
C ARG A 300 -3.87 -13.90 -18.18
N TRP A 301 -3.43 -13.15 -19.18
CA TRP A 301 -4.31 -12.39 -20.07
C TRP A 301 -5.15 -13.26 -20.98
N THR A 302 -4.64 -14.42 -21.41
CA THR A 302 -5.42 -15.40 -22.19
C THR A 302 -6.63 -15.92 -21.40
N HIS A 303 -6.47 -16.12 -20.10
CA HIS A 303 -7.58 -16.51 -19.21
C HIS A 303 -8.47 -15.32 -18.82
N ALA A 304 -7.86 -14.16 -18.57
CA ALA A 304 -8.58 -12.97 -18.14
C ALA A 304 -9.49 -12.42 -19.24
N LEU A 305 -9.01 -12.27 -20.49
CA LEU A 305 -9.79 -11.90 -21.68
C LEU A 305 -9.65 -12.97 -22.77
N PRO A 306 -10.50 -14.03 -22.75
CA PRO A 306 -10.55 -14.97 -23.86
C PRO A 306 -10.88 -14.23 -25.17
N GLY A 307 -10.16 -14.56 -26.24
CA GLY A 307 -10.32 -13.89 -27.55
C GLY A 307 -9.38 -12.71 -27.78
N TYR A 308 -8.61 -12.28 -26.79
CA TYR A 308 -7.61 -11.21 -26.95
C TYR A 308 -6.20 -11.78 -26.84
N LYS A 309 -5.29 -11.24 -27.66
CA LYS A 309 -3.86 -11.54 -27.63
C LYS A 309 -3.09 -10.40 -26.99
N LEU A 310 -2.19 -10.73 -26.07
CA LEU A 310 -1.30 -9.77 -25.44
C LEU A 310 -0.27 -9.25 -26.46
N SER A 311 -0.36 -7.97 -26.82
CA SER A 311 0.54 -7.34 -27.80
C SER A 311 1.78 -6.74 -27.14
N LYS A 312 1.59 -6.01 -26.04
CA LYS A 312 2.66 -5.26 -25.36
C LYS A 312 2.40 -5.20 -23.85
N VAL A 313 3.45 -5.36 -23.06
CA VAL A 313 3.46 -5.05 -21.61
C VAL A 313 4.59 -4.09 -21.35
N GLU A 314 4.30 -3.00 -20.64
CA GLU A 314 5.29 -1.97 -20.32
C GLU A 314 5.03 -1.45 -18.89
N ASP A 315 6.01 -1.58 -18.00
CA ASP A 315 5.95 -0.95 -16.68
C ASP A 315 6.41 0.51 -16.80
N THR A 316 5.52 1.45 -16.51
CA THR A 316 5.84 2.88 -16.40
C THR A 316 6.01 3.26 -14.93
N ARG A 317 6.51 4.48 -14.67
CA ARG A 317 6.55 5.02 -13.29
C ARG A 317 5.17 5.15 -12.64
N TYR A 318 4.10 5.14 -13.46
CA TYR A 318 2.72 5.35 -13.04
C TYR A 318 1.97 4.03 -12.83
N GLY A 319 2.38 2.96 -13.50
CA GLY A 319 1.79 1.63 -13.36
C GLY A 319 2.19 0.68 -14.48
N ARG A 320 1.69 -0.56 -14.41
CA ARG A 320 1.87 -1.55 -15.48
C ARG A 320 0.83 -1.34 -16.58
N LEU A 321 1.29 -1.13 -17.81
CA LEU A 321 0.47 -1.08 -19.02
C LEU A 321 0.43 -2.46 -19.69
N ALA A 322 -0.76 -2.88 -20.09
CA ALA A 322 -0.98 -4.05 -20.94
C ALA A 322 -1.87 -3.66 -22.12
N VAL A 323 -1.37 -3.92 -23.33
CA VAL A 323 -2.09 -3.67 -24.59
C VAL A 323 -2.52 -5.01 -25.17
N LEU A 324 -3.83 -5.18 -25.29
CA LEU A 324 -4.46 -6.38 -25.82
C LEU A 324 -5.14 -6.06 -27.15
N LYS A 325 -4.95 -6.94 -28.14
CA LYS A 325 -5.64 -6.86 -29.42
C LYS A 325 -6.59 -8.03 -29.55
N ASP A 326 -7.79 -7.78 -30.05
CA ASP A 326 -8.73 -8.84 -30.41
C ASP A 326 -8.11 -9.78 -31.48
N GLN A 327 -8.61 -11.00 -31.60
CA GLN A 327 -8.18 -11.96 -32.64
C GLN A 327 -8.29 -11.40 -34.06
N SER A 328 -9.28 -10.54 -34.31
CA SER A 328 -9.43 -9.83 -35.59
C SER A 328 -8.39 -8.74 -35.84
N GLY A 329 -7.68 -8.29 -34.81
CA GLY A 329 -6.77 -7.15 -34.83
C GLY A 329 -7.47 -5.78 -34.82
N LEU A 330 -8.79 -5.72 -35.04
CA LEU A 330 -9.55 -4.49 -35.24
C LEU A 330 -9.82 -3.70 -33.96
N ARG A 331 -9.83 -4.37 -32.80
CA ARG A 331 -10.09 -3.75 -31.49
C ARG A 331 -8.87 -3.84 -30.61
N THR A 332 -8.45 -2.71 -30.06
CA THR A 332 -7.39 -2.64 -29.06
C THR A 332 -7.97 -2.20 -27.71
N GLN A 333 -7.58 -2.90 -26.66
CA GLN A 333 -7.89 -2.55 -25.28
C GLN A 333 -6.59 -2.28 -24.52
N VAL A 334 -6.57 -1.20 -23.76
CA VAL A 334 -5.40 -0.80 -22.97
C VAL A 334 -5.80 -0.83 -21.49
N PHE A 335 -5.02 -1.58 -20.73
CA PHE A 335 -5.17 -1.72 -19.29
C PHE A 335 -3.99 -1.09 -18.57
N GLN A 336 -4.25 -0.38 -17.47
CA GLN A 336 -3.25 0.11 -16.53
C GLN A 336 -3.57 -0.43 -15.14
N ASN A 337 -2.60 -1.12 -14.52
CA ASN A 337 -2.77 -1.77 -13.22
C ASN A 337 -4.01 -2.69 -13.13
N GLY A 338 -4.33 -3.36 -14.24
CA GLY A 338 -5.50 -4.23 -14.36
C GLY A 338 -6.81 -3.51 -14.72
N ALA A 339 -6.88 -2.19 -14.58
CA ALA A 339 -8.03 -1.37 -14.94
C ALA A 339 -8.02 -0.96 -16.41
N MET A 340 -9.15 -1.06 -17.11
CA MET A 340 -9.25 -0.59 -18.49
C MET A 340 -9.18 0.94 -18.52
N VAL A 341 -8.13 1.49 -19.15
CA VAL A 341 -7.93 2.95 -19.29
C VAL A 341 -8.39 3.49 -20.64
N GLY A 342 -8.58 2.61 -21.63
CA GLY A 342 -9.12 2.96 -22.93
C GLY A 342 -9.35 1.74 -23.80
N SER A 343 -10.29 1.88 -24.72
CA SER A 343 -10.49 0.95 -25.82
C SER A 343 -10.76 1.75 -27.07
N TYR A 344 -10.17 1.32 -28.18
CA TYR A 344 -10.37 1.94 -29.48
C TYR A 344 -10.39 0.88 -30.57
N GLU A 345 -11.18 1.16 -31.59
CA GLU A 345 -11.18 0.42 -32.84
C GLU A 345 -10.24 1.07 -33.84
N GLU A 346 -9.64 0.24 -34.68
CA GLU A 346 -8.84 0.70 -35.83
C GLU A 346 -9.73 1.38 -36.89
N SER A 347 -11.04 1.10 -36.86
CA SER A 347 -12.05 1.82 -37.63
C SER A 347 -12.01 3.33 -37.30
N SER A 348 -12.14 4.18 -38.33
CA SER A 348 -12.02 5.64 -38.20
C SER A 348 -13.18 6.30 -37.46
N GLU A 349 -14.20 5.55 -37.05
CA GLU A 349 -15.45 6.08 -36.53
C GLU A 349 -15.84 5.51 -35.16
N ASP A 350 -16.07 6.40 -34.21
CA ASP A 350 -16.61 6.11 -32.88
C ASP A 350 -17.87 6.97 -32.67
N PRO A 351 -19.07 6.40 -32.87
CA PRO A 351 -20.33 7.11 -32.72
C PRO A 351 -20.54 7.67 -31.31
N VAL A 352 -20.06 6.99 -30.27
CA VAL A 352 -20.21 7.38 -28.87
C VAL A 352 -19.33 8.58 -28.58
N ALA A 353 -18.04 8.54 -28.95
CA ALA A 353 -17.15 9.68 -28.80
C ALA A 353 -17.62 10.90 -29.60
N ARG A 354 -18.18 10.69 -30.80
CA ARG A 354 -18.78 11.78 -31.59
C ARG A 354 -19.96 12.42 -30.84
N GLN A 355 -20.92 11.61 -30.38
CA GLN A 355 -22.08 12.08 -29.63
C GLN A 355 -21.68 12.88 -28.38
N LEU A 356 -20.74 12.32 -27.60
CA LEU A 356 -20.22 12.96 -26.39
C LEU A 356 -19.49 14.27 -26.71
N SER A 357 -18.60 14.28 -27.71
CA SER A 357 -17.90 15.49 -28.14
C SER A 357 -18.86 16.58 -28.58
N THR A 358 -19.90 16.22 -29.37
CA THR A 358 -20.94 17.16 -29.79
C THR A 358 -21.65 17.76 -28.58
N LEU A 359 -22.14 16.93 -27.66
CA LEU A 359 -22.85 17.41 -26.47
C LEU A 359 -21.97 18.33 -25.61
N ILE A 360 -20.71 17.97 -25.39
CA ILE A 360 -19.72 18.74 -24.62
C ILE A 360 -19.42 20.07 -25.30
N GLY A 361 -19.13 20.04 -26.60
CA GLY A 361 -18.81 21.24 -27.37
C GLY A 361 -19.99 22.19 -27.50
N LEU A 362 -21.24 21.70 -27.42
CA LEU A 362 -22.45 22.54 -27.46
C LEU A 362 -22.77 23.21 -26.11
N GLN A 363 -22.12 22.81 -25.01
CA GLN A 363 -22.27 23.52 -23.73
C GLN A 363 -21.68 24.94 -23.78
N HIS A 364 -20.74 25.20 -24.69
CA HIS A 364 -20.23 26.54 -25.00
C HIS A 364 -20.75 26.99 -26.38
N PRO A 365 -21.18 28.25 -26.60
CA PRO A 365 -21.68 28.72 -27.90
C PRO A 365 -20.66 28.59 -29.04
N GLY A 366 -19.39 28.90 -28.78
CA GLY A 366 -18.27 28.72 -29.73
C GLY A 366 -16.94 28.70 -28.99
N PRO A 367 -16.40 27.53 -28.61
CA PRO A 367 -15.18 27.45 -27.82
C PRO A 367 -13.93 27.57 -28.72
N ASP A 368 -13.14 28.63 -28.55
CA ASP A 368 -11.88 28.82 -29.31
C ASP A 368 -10.72 28.06 -28.68
N ARG A 369 -10.67 28.02 -27.34
CA ARG A 369 -9.60 27.39 -26.58
C ARG A 369 -10.15 26.28 -25.71
N VAL A 370 -9.80 25.05 -26.06
CA VAL A 370 -10.28 23.84 -25.40
C VAL A 370 -9.12 23.08 -24.75
N LEU A 371 -9.29 22.68 -23.50
CA LEU A 371 -8.33 21.85 -22.77
C LEU A 371 -8.95 20.53 -22.37
N PHE A 372 -8.36 19.42 -22.80
CA PHE A 372 -8.63 18.07 -22.30
C PHE A 372 -7.65 17.69 -21.20
N ILE A 373 -8.18 17.18 -20.10
CA ILE A 373 -7.44 16.52 -19.03
C ILE A 373 -7.84 15.05 -19.07
N GLY A 374 -6.89 14.18 -19.44
CA GLY A 374 -7.15 12.78 -19.75
C GLY A 374 -7.71 12.58 -21.17
N GLY A 375 -8.37 11.44 -21.40
CA GLY A 375 -9.05 11.15 -22.68
C GLY A 375 -8.15 10.92 -23.90
N ALA A 376 -6.83 10.83 -23.75
CA ALA A 376 -5.89 10.64 -24.87
C ALA A 376 -6.14 9.35 -25.66
N LEU A 377 -6.60 8.27 -25.00
CA LEU A 377 -6.98 7.00 -25.63
C LEU A 377 -8.44 6.96 -26.10
N SER A 378 -9.09 8.11 -26.26
CA SER A 378 -10.43 8.24 -26.84
C SER A 378 -10.38 9.08 -28.12
N ARG A 379 -11.38 8.93 -28.99
CA ARG A 379 -11.54 9.82 -30.15
C ARG A 379 -12.15 11.19 -29.78
N LEU A 380 -12.38 11.49 -28.49
CA LEU A 380 -12.98 12.76 -28.07
C LEU A 380 -12.18 13.99 -28.52
N PRO A 381 -10.83 14.06 -28.35
CA PRO A 381 -10.07 15.20 -28.84
C PRO A 381 -10.14 15.34 -30.37
N GLN A 382 -10.13 14.21 -31.09
CA GLN A 382 -10.25 14.19 -32.54
C GLN A 382 -11.59 14.77 -33.02
N TYR A 383 -12.71 14.39 -32.38
CA TYR A 383 -14.02 14.96 -32.70
C TYR A 383 -14.15 16.41 -32.24
N MET A 384 -13.48 16.83 -31.18
CA MET A 384 -13.49 18.23 -30.75
C MET A 384 -12.85 19.15 -31.80
N LEU A 385 -11.86 18.69 -32.57
CA LEU A 385 -11.28 19.48 -33.66
C LEU A 385 -12.29 19.87 -34.75
N LYS A 386 -13.40 19.12 -34.89
CA LYS A 386 -14.51 19.45 -35.80
C LYS A 386 -15.38 20.62 -35.33
N HIS A 387 -15.20 21.05 -34.08
CA HIS A 387 -15.77 22.29 -33.56
C HIS A 387 -14.91 23.51 -33.92
N GLU A 388 -13.87 23.32 -34.73
CA GLU A 388 -12.92 24.33 -35.20
C GLU A 388 -12.31 25.22 -34.10
N PRO A 389 -11.81 24.66 -32.98
CA PRO A 389 -11.13 25.46 -31.97
C PRO A 389 -9.83 26.03 -32.54
N GLN A 390 -9.45 27.23 -32.13
CA GLN A 390 -8.13 27.80 -32.43
C GLN A 390 -7.00 27.02 -31.75
N GLN A 391 -7.27 26.50 -30.55
CA GLN A 391 -6.30 25.75 -29.76
C GLN A 391 -6.97 24.61 -28.99
N LEU A 392 -6.42 23.40 -29.13
CA LEU A 392 -6.82 22.20 -28.41
C LEU A 392 -5.62 21.63 -27.64
N GLY A 393 -5.63 21.76 -26.31
CA GLY A 393 -4.65 21.13 -25.43
C GLY A 393 -5.12 19.76 -24.96
N VAL A 394 -4.24 18.76 -24.89
CA VAL A 394 -4.50 17.47 -24.25
C VAL A 394 -3.39 17.20 -23.24
N ILE A 395 -3.76 17.08 -21.97
CA ILE A 395 -2.83 16.82 -20.86
C ILE A 395 -3.16 15.47 -20.24
N GLY A 396 -2.13 14.68 -19.92
CA GLY A 396 -2.31 13.48 -19.12
C GLY A 396 -1.00 13.01 -18.52
N LEU A 397 -1.10 12.12 -17.53
CA LEU A 397 0.02 11.83 -16.63
C LEU A 397 1.11 10.96 -17.29
N ASP A 398 0.72 9.91 -18.01
CA ASP A 398 1.64 8.87 -18.50
C ASP A 398 2.05 9.10 -19.97
N PRO A 399 3.33 9.39 -20.27
CA PRO A 399 3.84 9.53 -21.63
C PRO A 399 3.60 8.30 -22.52
N ALA A 400 3.61 7.09 -21.95
CA ALA A 400 3.42 5.87 -22.72
C ALA A 400 1.99 5.77 -23.29
N LEU A 401 0.99 6.30 -22.58
CA LEU A 401 -0.39 6.39 -23.10
C LEU A 401 -0.49 7.37 -24.28
N PHE A 402 0.27 8.48 -24.25
CA PHE A 402 0.33 9.42 -25.38
C PHE A 402 1.07 8.82 -26.58
N ALA A 403 2.13 8.02 -26.35
CA ALA A 403 2.80 7.29 -27.41
C ALA A 403 1.82 6.32 -28.10
N LEU A 404 1.09 5.53 -27.32
CA LEU A 404 0.04 4.62 -27.83
C LEU A 404 -1.07 5.38 -28.58
N ALA A 405 -1.54 6.50 -28.04
CA ALA A 405 -2.57 7.31 -28.69
C ALA A 405 -2.13 7.87 -30.05
N ARG A 406 -0.85 8.24 -30.19
CA ARG A 406 -0.26 8.72 -31.44
C ARG A 406 -0.08 7.58 -32.44
N GLU A 407 0.43 6.43 -31.98
CA GLU A 407 0.55 5.21 -32.80
C GLU A 407 -0.81 4.75 -33.34
N ALA A 408 -1.88 4.90 -32.54
CA ALA A 408 -3.25 4.58 -32.91
C ALA A 408 -3.96 5.65 -33.76
N GLY A 409 -3.32 6.79 -34.03
CA GLY A 409 -3.94 7.90 -34.78
C GLY A 409 -5.08 8.62 -34.04
N LEU A 410 -5.23 8.40 -32.73
CA LEU A 410 -6.23 9.07 -31.89
C LEU A 410 -5.87 10.54 -31.62
N LEU A 411 -4.56 10.82 -31.59
CA LEU A 411 -4.00 12.17 -31.52
C LEU A 411 -3.26 12.47 -32.84
N PRO A 412 -3.87 13.21 -33.79
CA PRO A 412 -3.26 13.47 -35.11
C PRO A 412 -1.97 14.29 -34.98
N LEU A 413 -0.86 13.75 -35.51
CA LEU A 413 0.49 14.33 -35.41
C LEU A 413 0.72 15.59 -36.28
N GLY A 414 -0.23 15.96 -37.14
CA GLY A 414 -0.08 17.06 -38.12
C GLY A 414 -1.03 18.25 -37.95
N ASP A 415 -1.94 18.23 -36.97
CA ASP A 415 -2.85 19.36 -36.74
C ASP A 415 -2.18 20.40 -35.83
N SER A 416 -1.91 21.59 -36.37
CA SER A 416 -1.23 22.68 -35.64
C SER A 416 -2.05 23.21 -34.46
N ARG A 417 -3.35 22.93 -34.41
CA ARG A 417 -4.25 23.31 -33.32
C ARG A 417 -4.10 22.40 -32.11
N LEU A 418 -3.62 21.17 -32.30
CA LEU A 418 -3.52 20.14 -31.26
C LEU A 418 -2.15 20.15 -30.58
N ALA A 419 -2.11 20.45 -29.29
CA ALA A 419 -0.92 20.33 -28.44
C ALA A 419 -1.14 19.24 -27.37
N SER A 420 -0.25 18.25 -27.31
CA SER A 420 -0.29 17.21 -26.28
C SER A 420 0.90 17.31 -25.33
N VAL A 421 0.64 17.28 -24.02
CA VAL A 421 1.66 17.41 -22.97
C VAL A 421 1.49 16.27 -21.95
N ALA A 422 2.54 15.47 -21.79
CA ALA A 422 2.61 14.48 -20.74
C ALA A 422 3.12 15.11 -19.44
N GLY A 423 2.35 15.01 -18.36
CA GLY A 423 2.69 15.54 -17.04
C GLY A 423 1.50 15.61 -16.09
N ASP A 424 1.76 15.92 -14.81
CA ASP A 424 0.70 16.10 -13.82
C ASP A 424 -0.16 17.33 -14.17
N ALA A 425 -1.41 17.05 -14.56
CA ALA A 425 -2.36 18.08 -14.94
C ALA A 425 -2.62 19.09 -13.80
N ARG A 426 -2.68 18.67 -12.53
CA ARG A 426 -2.90 19.62 -11.42
C ARG A 426 -1.74 20.59 -11.27
N LEU A 427 -0.50 20.12 -11.45
CA LEU A 427 0.68 20.97 -11.41
C LEU A 427 0.71 21.96 -12.58
N LEU A 428 0.41 21.47 -13.79
CA LEU A 428 0.37 22.28 -15.00
C LEU A 428 -0.72 23.35 -14.93
N ILE A 429 -1.92 22.98 -14.47
CA ILE A 429 -3.04 23.90 -14.25
C ILE A 429 -2.68 24.94 -13.21
N LYS A 430 -2.00 24.60 -12.11
CA LYS A 430 -1.60 25.57 -11.08
C LYS A 430 -0.66 26.66 -11.63
N ARG A 431 0.17 26.31 -12.62
CA ARG A 431 1.12 27.22 -13.28
C ARG A 431 0.56 27.90 -14.53
N ALA A 432 -0.58 27.44 -15.03
CA ALA A 432 -1.19 27.98 -16.24
C ALA A 432 -1.69 29.42 -16.03
N PRO A 433 -1.74 30.25 -17.09
CA PRO A 433 -2.32 31.58 -17.03
C PRO A 433 -3.78 31.53 -16.57
N ALA A 434 -4.19 32.54 -15.80
CA ALA A 434 -5.58 32.70 -15.39
C ALA A 434 -6.46 33.13 -16.58
N ALA A 435 -7.75 32.78 -16.55
CA ALA A 435 -8.76 33.20 -17.54
C ALA A 435 -8.34 33.00 -19.01
N PHE A 436 -7.81 31.82 -19.34
CA PHE A 436 -7.27 31.51 -20.66
C PHE A 436 -8.15 30.57 -21.49
N TRP A 437 -8.81 29.61 -20.84
CA TRP A 437 -9.56 28.54 -21.52
C TRP A 437 -11.07 28.83 -21.55
N ASP A 438 -11.72 28.52 -22.66
CA ASP A 438 -13.18 28.65 -22.83
C ASP A 438 -13.90 27.38 -22.40
N LEU A 439 -13.30 26.22 -22.70
CA LEU A 439 -13.85 24.92 -22.38
C LEU A 439 -12.76 24.01 -21.80
N VAL A 440 -13.00 23.50 -20.60
CA VAL A 440 -12.14 22.48 -19.99
C VAL A 440 -12.94 21.18 -19.90
N VAL A 441 -12.43 20.13 -20.51
CA VAL A 441 -13.02 18.79 -20.52
C VAL A 441 -12.14 17.86 -19.71
N VAL A 442 -12.71 17.25 -18.68
CA VAL A 442 -12.03 16.33 -17.79
C VAL A 442 -12.59 14.94 -18.03
N VAL A 443 -11.77 14.06 -18.60
CA VAL A 443 -12.14 12.68 -18.95
C VAL A 443 -11.32 11.74 -18.07
N LEU A 444 -11.96 11.17 -17.06
CA LEU A 444 -11.29 10.39 -16.04
C LEU A 444 -11.85 8.97 -15.94
N PRO A 445 -11.04 8.02 -15.47
CA PRO A 445 -11.56 6.78 -14.90
C PRO A 445 -12.34 7.08 -13.61
N GLU A 446 -12.92 6.05 -13.01
CA GLU A 446 -13.64 6.17 -11.74
C GLU A 446 -12.74 6.74 -10.61
N PRO A 447 -13.27 7.60 -9.72
CA PRO A 447 -12.55 8.15 -8.57
C PRO A 447 -12.46 7.15 -7.41
N ASP A 448 -11.99 5.93 -7.70
CA ASP A 448 -11.88 4.79 -6.78
C ASP A 448 -10.58 4.75 -5.98
N ASN A 449 -9.63 5.63 -6.29
CA ASN A 449 -8.36 5.76 -5.59
C ASN A 449 -7.99 7.23 -5.47
N VAL A 450 -7.00 7.52 -4.62
CA VAL A 450 -6.59 8.90 -4.31
C VAL A 450 -5.99 9.62 -5.52
N GLY A 451 -5.32 8.87 -6.40
CA GLY A 451 -4.72 9.40 -7.63
C GLY A 451 -5.76 9.89 -8.65
N THR A 452 -6.90 9.22 -8.78
CA THR A 452 -8.00 9.63 -9.67
C THR A 452 -8.98 10.58 -8.98
N ASN A 453 -9.25 10.37 -7.69
CA ASN A 453 -10.15 11.20 -6.88
C ASN A 453 -9.67 12.66 -6.78
N ARG A 454 -8.36 12.92 -6.83
CA ARG A 454 -7.78 14.27 -6.75
C ARG A 454 -8.27 15.24 -7.84
N TYR A 455 -8.95 14.75 -8.88
CA TYR A 455 -9.57 15.54 -9.94
C TYR A 455 -11.09 15.73 -9.74
N CYS A 456 -11.64 15.24 -8.64
CA CYS A 456 -13.04 15.35 -8.26
C CYS A 456 -13.23 16.14 -6.95
N THR A 457 -12.21 16.91 -6.54
CA THR A 457 -12.18 17.64 -5.27
C THR A 457 -12.46 19.13 -5.47
N MET A 458 -12.98 19.77 -4.42
CA MET A 458 -13.22 21.22 -4.40
C MET A 458 -11.95 22.01 -4.77
N GLU A 459 -10.80 21.62 -4.26
CA GLU A 459 -9.51 22.27 -4.52
C GLU A 459 -9.08 22.15 -5.99
N PHE A 460 -9.37 21.02 -6.64
CA PHE A 460 -9.16 20.90 -8.08
C PHE A 460 -10.07 21.84 -8.86
N PHE A 461 -11.36 21.87 -8.53
CA PHE A 461 -12.33 22.75 -9.20
C PHE A 461 -12.00 24.23 -9.03
N GLN A 462 -11.47 24.66 -7.87
CA GLN A 462 -10.95 26.02 -7.69
C GLN A 462 -9.81 26.35 -8.65
N ASN A 463 -8.89 25.41 -8.86
CA ASN A 463 -7.80 25.58 -9.82
C ASN A 463 -8.31 25.64 -11.27
N ILE A 464 -9.37 24.89 -11.60
CA ILE A 464 -10.03 24.98 -12.91
C ILE A 464 -10.74 26.33 -13.10
N GLN A 465 -11.51 26.78 -12.12
CA GLN A 465 -12.21 28.07 -12.18
C GLN A 465 -11.24 29.22 -12.46
N ARG A 466 -10.04 29.19 -11.86
CA ARG A 466 -9.00 30.21 -12.08
C ARG A 466 -8.52 30.29 -13.53
N ILE A 467 -8.42 29.16 -14.23
CA ILE A 467 -7.90 29.10 -15.61
C ILE A 467 -9.00 29.29 -16.66
N LEU A 468 -10.27 29.14 -16.27
CA LEU A 468 -11.43 29.38 -17.13
C LEU A 468 -11.68 30.88 -17.28
N ARG A 469 -12.11 31.30 -18.47
CA ARG A 469 -12.68 32.63 -18.69
C ARG A 469 -13.98 32.81 -17.89
N PRO A 470 -14.45 34.05 -17.67
CA PRO A 470 -15.71 34.30 -16.95
C PRO A 470 -16.94 33.57 -17.53
N ASP A 471 -16.97 33.38 -18.84
CA ASP A 471 -17.98 32.64 -19.62
C ASP A 471 -17.55 31.19 -19.92
N GLY A 472 -16.43 30.74 -19.36
CA GLY A 472 -15.90 29.41 -19.57
C GLY A 472 -16.76 28.32 -18.94
N VAL A 473 -16.63 27.11 -19.48
CA VAL A 473 -17.38 25.92 -19.05
C VAL A 473 -16.42 24.79 -18.67
N LEU A 474 -16.69 24.16 -17.53
CA LEU A 474 -16.09 22.89 -17.14
C LEU A 474 -17.05 21.75 -17.46
N CYS A 475 -16.60 20.76 -18.21
CA CYS A 475 -17.27 19.48 -18.44
C CYS A 475 -16.44 18.37 -17.80
N LEU A 476 -16.99 17.63 -16.84
CA LEU A 476 -16.36 16.49 -16.20
C LEU A 476 -17.17 15.23 -16.52
N ILE A 477 -16.51 14.23 -17.11
CA ILE A 477 -17.09 12.93 -17.43
C ILE A 477 -16.61 11.94 -16.38
N LEU A 478 -17.57 11.32 -15.68
CA LEU A 478 -17.31 10.18 -14.81
C LEU A 478 -18.08 8.97 -15.33
N PRO A 479 -17.47 7.78 -15.41
CA PRO A 479 -18.20 6.56 -15.72
C PRO A 479 -19.26 6.25 -14.64
N SER A 480 -20.07 5.21 -14.87
CA SER A 480 -21.10 4.72 -13.93
C SER A 480 -20.87 3.25 -13.54
N TYR A 481 -19.62 2.80 -13.41
CA TYR A 481 -19.24 1.41 -13.12
C TYR A 481 -19.92 0.37 -14.03
N GLY A 482 -20.15 0.70 -15.29
CA GLY A 482 -20.83 -0.18 -16.25
C GLY A 482 -22.33 -0.36 -16.00
N THR A 483 -22.92 0.31 -15.01
CA THR A 483 -24.38 0.37 -14.86
C THR A 483 -24.96 1.30 -15.92
N ALA A 484 -26.13 0.96 -16.46
CA ALA A 484 -26.88 1.87 -17.31
C ALA A 484 -27.03 3.20 -16.54
N ALA A 485 -26.79 4.34 -17.21
CA ALA A 485 -26.82 5.67 -16.58
C ALA A 485 -28.15 5.97 -15.85
N GLU A 486 -29.17 5.19 -16.17
CA GLU A 486 -30.53 5.19 -15.60
C GLU A 486 -30.61 4.57 -14.20
N TYR A 487 -29.73 3.61 -13.86
CA TYR A 487 -29.74 2.95 -12.55
C TYR A 487 -28.77 3.62 -11.58
N THR A 488 -29.22 4.71 -10.98
CA THR A 488 -28.47 5.36 -9.91
C THR A 488 -28.83 4.75 -8.56
N GLY A 489 -28.13 3.67 -8.19
CA GLY A 489 -28.22 3.12 -6.84
C GLY A 489 -27.82 4.15 -5.77
N PRO A 490 -28.21 3.98 -4.49
CA PRO A 490 -27.96 4.95 -3.43
C PRO A 490 -26.48 5.35 -3.26
N LEU A 491 -25.56 4.40 -3.46
CA LEU A 491 -24.11 4.67 -3.39
C LEU A 491 -23.62 5.52 -4.57
N LEU A 492 -24.13 5.28 -5.78
CA LEU A 492 -23.77 6.03 -6.98
C LEU A 492 -24.36 7.44 -6.93
N ALA A 493 -25.56 7.58 -6.35
CA ALA A 493 -26.17 8.86 -6.04
C ALA A 493 -25.30 9.66 -5.07
N ARG A 494 -24.87 9.07 -3.93
CA ARG A 494 -24.00 9.76 -2.96
C ARG A 494 -22.65 10.13 -3.55
N ARG A 495 -22.02 9.27 -4.35
CA ARG A 495 -20.78 9.58 -5.06
C ARG A 495 -20.96 10.79 -5.96
N SER A 496 -22.02 10.81 -6.75
CA SER A 496 -22.28 11.88 -7.71
C SER A 496 -22.69 13.18 -7.02
N ALA A 497 -23.49 13.09 -5.96
CA ALA A 497 -23.87 14.23 -5.12
C ALA A 497 -22.65 14.84 -4.39
N SER A 498 -21.71 14.02 -3.92
CA SER A 498 -20.46 14.47 -3.29
C SER A 498 -19.59 15.30 -4.25
N VAL A 499 -19.43 14.82 -5.50
CA VAL A 499 -18.71 15.55 -6.56
C VAL A 499 -19.47 16.83 -6.97
N LEU A 500 -20.79 16.73 -7.14
CA LEU A 500 -21.64 17.89 -7.47
C LEU A 500 -21.58 18.96 -6.37
N ALA A 501 -21.60 18.56 -5.10
CA ALA A 501 -21.48 19.46 -3.95
C ALA A 501 -20.11 20.17 -3.93
N ALA A 502 -19.03 19.48 -4.31
CA ALA A 502 -17.72 20.09 -4.47
C ALA A 502 -17.68 21.12 -5.62
N MET A 503 -18.33 20.84 -6.75
CA MET A 503 -18.44 21.79 -7.87
C MET A 503 -19.30 23.01 -7.49
N ALA A 504 -20.43 22.79 -6.82
CA ALA A 504 -21.36 23.85 -6.39
C ALA A 504 -20.77 24.81 -5.36
N ARG A 505 -19.72 24.40 -4.63
CA ARG A 505 -18.96 25.29 -3.73
C ARG A 505 -18.03 26.25 -4.45
N VAL A 506 -17.75 26.00 -5.73
CA VAL A 506 -16.79 26.76 -6.54
C VAL A 506 -17.50 27.57 -7.61
N PHE A 507 -18.38 26.93 -8.38
CA PHE A 507 -19.06 27.56 -9.51
C PHE A 507 -20.47 28.06 -9.14
N ALA A 508 -20.90 29.13 -9.79
CA ALA A 508 -22.25 29.69 -9.57
C ALA A 508 -23.37 28.70 -9.96
N VAL A 509 -23.16 27.92 -11.03
CA VAL A 509 -24.09 26.89 -11.48
C VAL A 509 -23.34 25.61 -11.79
N SER A 510 -23.82 24.50 -11.25
CA SER A 510 -23.37 23.14 -11.57
C SER A 510 -24.57 22.22 -11.80
N ARG A 511 -24.52 21.45 -12.87
CA ARG A 511 -25.57 20.48 -13.26
C ARG A 511 -24.94 19.16 -13.64
N VAL A 512 -25.74 18.11 -13.65
CA VAL A 512 -25.31 16.75 -14.00
C VAL A 512 -26.37 16.06 -14.83
N VAL A 513 -25.94 15.26 -15.79
CA VAL A 513 -26.78 14.52 -16.74
C VAL A 513 -26.31 13.07 -16.85
N PRO A 514 -27.22 12.08 -16.84
CA PRO A 514 -26.87 10.69 -17.04
C PRO A 514 -26.71 10.40 -18.55
N ILE A 515 -25.47 10.22 -19.02
CA ILE A 515 -25.12 9.87 -20.41
C ILE A 515 -24.11 8.70 -20.46
N GLY A 516 -24.58 7.46 -20.59
CA GLY A 516 -23.70 6.27 -20.57
C GLY A 516 -22.70 6.21 -19.37
N GLY A 517 -22.99 6.98 -18.32
CA GLY A 517 -22.06 7.60 -17.36
C GLY A 517 -22.68 8.90 -16.82
N HIS A 518 -21.96 9.73 -16.07
CA HIS A 518 -22.43 11.02 -15.59
C HIS A 518 -21.58 12.16 -16.17
N LEU A 519 -22.21 13.08 -16.89
CA LEU A 519 -21.61 14.33 -17.34
C LEU A 519 -21.98 15.46 -16.39
N PHE A 520 -20.98 15.99 -15.70
CA PHE A 520 -21.09 17.18 -14.86
C PHE A 520 -20.69 18.40 -15.68
N VAL A 521 -21.49 19.45 -15.60
CA VAL A 521 -21.22 20.71 -16.30
C VAL A 521 -21.31 21.85 -15.28
N ALA A 522 -20.31 22.72 -15.25
CA ALA A 522 -20.30 23.88 -14.36
C ALA A 522 -19.75 25.14 -15.04
N THR A 523 -20.28 26.29 -14.61
CA THR A 523 -19.88 27.62 -15.09
C THR A 523 -20.24 28.70 -14.07
N ASN A 524 -19.59 29.86 -14.16
CA ASN A 524 -19.97 31.06 -13.41
C ASN A 524 -21.06 31.89 -14.11
N LYS A 525 -21.35 31.61 -15.39
CA LYS A 525 -22.38 32.31 -16.17
C LYS A 525 -23.56 31.37 -16.46
N PRO A 526 -24.67 31.44 -15.70
CA PRO A 526 -25.79 30.49 -15.80
C PRO A 526 -26.33 30.25 -17.22
N GLU A 527 -26.38 31.30 -18.03
CA GLU A 527 -26.91 31.30 -19.40
C GLU A 527 -26.03 30.54 -20.40
N GLN A 528 -24.78 30.25 -20.03
CA GLN A 528 -23.83 29.61 -20.93
C GLN A 528 -24.22 28.15 -21.20
N ILE A 529 -24.59 27.42 -20.14
CA ILE A 529 -24.85 25.98 -20.18
C ILE A 529 -26.33 25.68 -20.42
N SER A 530 -26.64 24.65 -21.21
CA SER A 530 -28.03 24.25 -21.45
C SER A 530 -28.14 22.76 -21.74
N PHE A 531 -29.28 22.21 -21.35
CA PHE A 531 -29.74 20.87 -21.71
C PHE A 531 -31.09 20.90 -22.42
N ASP A 532 -31.48 22.08 -22.91
CA ASP A 532 -32.64 22.22 -23.78
C ASP A 532 -32.28 21.74 -25.20
N PRO A 533 -32.93 20.68 -25.72
CA PRO A 533 -32.62 20.15 -27.05
C PRO A 533 -32.76 21.18 -28.16
N ASP A 534 -33.71 22.11 -28.05
CA ASP A 534 -33.96 23.12 -29.07
C ASP A 534 -32.82 24.14 -29.15
N LEU A 535 -32.35 24.64 -27.99
CA LEU A 535 -31.22 25.54 -27.93
C LEU A 535 -29.92 24.87 -28.38
N LEU A 536 -29.69 23.62 -27.99
CA LEU A 536 -28.52 22.85 -28.42
C LEU A 536 -28.56 22.55 -29.93
N ALA A 537 -29.74 22.29 -30.49
CA ALA A 537 -29.94 22.12 -31.93
C ALA A 537 -29.64 23.43 -32.68
N ALA A 538 -30.10 24.58 -32.17
CA ALA A 538 -29.78 25.88 -32.76
C ALA A 538 -28.25 26.13 -32.77
N ARG A 539 -27.55 25.81 -31.67
CA ARG A 539 -26.07 25.89 -31.61
C ARG A 539 -25.40 24.92 -32.58
N LEU A 540 -25.95 23.72 -32.76
CA LEU A 540 -25.38 22.72 -33.68
C LEU A 540 -25.57 23.11 -35.13
N ASN A 541 -26.77 23.59 -35.49
CA ASN A 541 -27.10 24.05 -36.85
C ASN A 541 -26.25 25.26 -37.27
N ALA A 542 -25.79 26.07 -36.31
CA ALA A 542 -24.83 27.14 -36.58
C ALA A 542 -23.43 26.62 -36.96
N ARG A 543 -23.10 25.35 -36.65
CA ARG A 543 -21.79 24.70 -36.91
C ARG A 543 -21.92 23.75 -38.10
N LYS A 544 -21.52 24.20 -39.29
CA LYS A 544 -21.73 23.49 -40.57
C LYS A 544 -21.06 22.10 -40.67
N GLU A 545 -20.00 21.82 -39.91
CA GLU A 545 -19.23 20.57 -40.03
C GLU A 545 -19.74 19.41 -39.13
N LEU A 546 -20.70 19.67 -38.24
CA LEU A 546 -21.09 18.74 -37.18
C LEU A 546 -22.48 18.11 -37.37
N THR A 547 -23.00 18.08 -38.60
CA THR A 547 -24.31 17.52 -38.89
C THR A 547 -24.38 16.06 -38.42
N PRO A 548 -25.26 15.74 -37.46
CA PRO A 548 -25.34 14.38 -36.94
C PRO A 548 -25.95 13.47 -38.01
N TRP A 549 -25.76 12.15 -37.87
CA TRP A 549 -26.35 11.16 -38.77
C TRP A 549 -27.01 10.05 -37.96
N SER A 550 -28.07 9.48 -38.50
CA SER A 550 -28.79 8.32 -37.96
C SER A 550 -28.47 7.07 -38.77
N GLU A 551 -28.48 5.92 -38.09
CA GLU A 551 -28.42 4.61 -38.73
C GLU A 551 -29.83 4.15 -39.08
N VAL A 552 -30.06 3.84 -40.36
CA VAL A 552 -31.31 3.28 -40.88
C VAL A 552 -30.99 1.92 -41.46
N ILE A 553 -31.75 0.89 -41.08
CA ILE A 553 -31.59 -0.44 -41.66
C ILE A 553 -32.49 -0.51 -42.89
N GLU A 554 -31.88 -0.54 -44.07
CA GLU A 554 -32.58 -0.75 -45.34
C GLU A 554 -32.09 -2.07 -45.96
N HIS A 555 -33.01 -2.96 -46.33
CA HIS A 555 -32.70 -4.24 -46.98
C HIS A 555 -31.67 -5.11 -46.22
N GLY A 556 -31.64 -5.02 -44.88
CA GLY A 556 -30.70 -5.75 -44.03
C GLY A 556 -29.29 -5.14 -43.96
N GLN A 557 -29.07 -3.97 -44.57
CA GLN A 557 -27.83 -3.19 -44.46
C GLN A 557 -28.05 -1.94 -43.61
N VAL A 558 -27.07 -1.61 -42.77
CA VAL A 558 -27.07 -0.38 -41.96
C VAL A 558 -26.58 0.77 -42.84
N LEU A 559 -27.49 1.62 -43.32
CA LEU A 559 -27.18 2.84 -44.05
C LEU A 559 -27.16 4.04 -43.11
N ARG A 560 -26.28 5.00 -43.40
CA ARG A 560 -26.12 6.23 -42.61
C ARG A 560 -26.74 7.39 -43.35
N ARG A 561 -27.69 8.07 -42.72
CA ARG A 561 -28.37 9.25 -43.25
C ARG A 561 -28.03 10.46 -42.39
N LEU A 562 -27.57 11.55 -43.02
CA LEU A 562 -27.42 12.83 -42.34
C LEU A 562 -28.80 13.31 -41.86
N LEU A 563 -28.88 13.72 -40.60
CA LEU A 563 -30.09 14.24 -40.00
C LEU A 563 -30.41 15.62 -40.58
N GLU A 564 -31.68 15.86 -40.89
CA GLU A 564 -32.14 17.19 -41.28
C GLU A 564 -32.14 18.12 -40.05
N PRO A 565 -31.98 19.45 -40.23
CA PRO A 565 -31.97 20.40 -39.11
C PRO A 565 -33.19 20.33 -38.19
N SER A 566 -34.33 19.89 -38.72
CA SER A 566 -35.59 19.65 -37.99
C SER A 566 -35.58 18.40 -37.11
N GLU A 567 -34.71 17.42 -37.40
CA GLU A 567 -34.59 16.15 -36.68
C GLU A 567 -33.56 16.22 -35.54
N VAL A 568 -32.68 17.24 -35.56
CA VAL A 568 -31.61 17.45 -34.56
C VAL A 568 -32.15 17.62 -33.13
N PRO A 569 -33.23 18.37 -32.85
CA PRO A 569 -33.77 18.46 -31.49
C PRO A 569 -34.20 17.10 -30.93
N THR A 570 -34.86 16.26 -31.74
CA THR A 570 -35.28 14.90 -31.34
C THR A 570 -34.07 14.01 -31.07
N TYR A 571 -33.03 14.11 -31.90
CA TYR A 571 -31.77 13.41 -31.70
C TYR A 571 -31.08 13.80 -30.38
N LEU A 572 -31.00 15.10 -30.08
CA LEU A 572 -30.42 15.59 -28.83
C LEU A 572 -31.29 15.24 -27.61
N GLY A 573 -32.61 15.28 -27.76
CA GLY A 573 -33.57 14.80 -26.75
C GLY A 573 -33.39 13.31 -26.45
N THR A 574 -33.12 12.50 -27.47
CA THR A 574 -32.81 11.07 -27.33
C THR A 574 -31.51 10.85 -26.55
N ILE A 575 -30.45 11.58 -26.87
CA ILE A 575 -29.16 11.49 -26.17
C ILE A 575 -29.29 11.91 -24.70
N LEU A 576 -30.01 13.01 -24.43
CA LEU A 576 -30.22 13.53 -23.08
C LEU A 576 -31.22 12.71 -22.26
N GLY A 577 -32.10 11.95 -22.92
CA GLY A 577 -33.12 11.10 -22.31
C GLY A 577 -32.68 9.67 -21.97
N GLY A 578 -31.50 9.24 -22.43
CA GLY A 578 -30.98 7.89 -22.20
C GLY A 578 -31.45 6.84 -23.23
N VAL A 579 -31.07 5.58 -23.01
CA VAL A 579 -31.29 4.45 -23.96
C VAL A 579 -32.79 4.16 -24.17
N LEU A 580 -33.66 4.65 -23.30
CA LEU A 580 -35.11 4.60 -23.44
C LEU A 580 -35.68 5.38 -24.64
N ALA A 581 -34.93 6.29 -25.26
CA ALA A 581 -35.38 6.93 -26.50
C ALA A 581 -35.33 5.99 -27.72
N LYS A 582 -34.73 4.79 -27.58
CA LYS A 582 -34.82 3.73 -28.61
C LYS A 582 -36.12 2.93 -28.55
N GLN A 583 -36.91 3.01 -27.46
CA GLN A 583 -38.32 2.61 -27.51
C GLN A 583 -39.15 3.79 -28.02
N VAL A 584 -38.99 4.07 -29.31
CA VAL A 584 -40.05 4.73 -30.09
C VAL A 584 -41.22 3.76 -30.11
N SER A 585 -42.02 3.79 -29.05
CA SER A 585 -43.39 3.30 -29.12
C SER A 585 -44.13 4.27 -30.04
N SER A 586 -44.69 3.69 -31.08
CA SER A 586 -45.75 4.21 -31.93
C SER A 586 -46.83 4.93 -31.10
N GLY A 587 -46.65 6.22 -30.82
CA GLY A 587 -47.58 7.02 -30.04
C GLY A 587 -47.01 8.39 -29.75
N GLY A 588 -47.44 9.40 -30.53
CA GLY A 588 -46.95 10.78 -30.52
C GLY A 588 -47.15 11.55 -29.21
N ALA A 589 -46.43 11.19 -28.15
CA ALA A 589 -46.31 11.97 -26.92
C ALA A 589 -44.87 12.49 -26.76
N SER A 590 -44.74 13.81 -26.85
CA SER A 590 -43.49 14.55 -26.67
C SER A 590 -42.95 14.34 -25.24
N TYR A 591 -41.90 13.54 -25.08
CA TYR A 591 -41.17 13.38 -23.81
C TYR A 591 -40.29 14.62 -23.56
N ARG A 592 -40.90 15.73 -23.13
CA ARG A 592 -40.18 16.89 -22.62
C ARG A 592 -39.82 16.63 -21.15
N GLN A 593 -38.55 16.29 -20.89
CA GLN A 593 -37.85 16.60 -19.63
C GLN A 593 -38.13 15.85 -18.28
N PRO A 594 -38.86 14.71 -18.12
CA PRO A 594 -39.12 14.17 -16.77
C PRO A 594 -37.92 13.42 -16.13
N LEU A 595 -37.05 12.78 -16.93
CA LEU A 595 -35.99 11.91 -16.42
C LEU A 595 -34.78 12.70 -15.91
N LEU A 596 -34.41 13.75 -16.63
CA LEU A 596 -33.30 14.64 -16.26
C LEU A 596 -33.60 15.41 -14.98
N GLU A 597 -34.77 16.03 -14.88
CA GLU A 597 -35.18 16.79 -13.70
C GLU A 597 -35.25 15.89 -12.47
N ARG A 598 -35.86 14.71 -12.60
CA ARG A 598 -35.93 13.71 -11.52
C ARG A 598 -34.55 13.24 -11.07
N PHE A 599 -33.62 13.02 -12.00
CA PHE A 599 -32.26 12.64 -11.68
C PHE A 599 -31.50 13.78 -10.95
N GLN A 600 -31.64 15.02 -11.43
CA GLN A 600 -31.02 16.17 -10.78
C GLN A 600 -31.61 16.42 -9.39
N GLU A 601 -32.93 16.26 -9.22
CA GLU A 601 -33.62 16.37 -7.95
C GLU A 601 -33.19 15.26 -6.98
N LEU A 602 -33.08 14.01 -7.45
CA LEU A 602 -32.54 12.90 -6.67
C LEU A 602 -31.17 13.25 -6.09
N LEU A 603 -30.26 13.77 -6.92
CA LEU A 603 -28.90 14.12 -6.48
C LEU A 603 -28.86 15.33 -5.54
N ARG A 604 -29.71 16.34 -5.76
CA ARG A 604 -29.83 17.50 -4.85
C ARG A 604 -30.36 17.11 -3.47
N ASN A 605 -31.29 16.15 -3.43
CA ASN A 605 -31.90 15.66 -2.19
C ASN A 605 -31.07 14.55 -1.53
N THR A 606 -30.02 14.06 -2.18
CA THR A 606 -29.13 13.04 -1.61
C THR A 606 -28.15 13.70 -0.63
N PRO A 607 -28.14 13.31 0.66
CA PRO A 607 -27.16 13.84 1.61
C PRO A 607 -25.76 13.35 1.22
N ALA A 608 -24.86 14.29 0.96
CA ALA A 608 -23.48 14.00 0.63
C ALA A 608 -22.53 15.05 1.22
N GLU A 609 -21.40 14.59 1.77
CA GLU A 609 -20.31 15.47 2.15
C GLU A 609 -19.55 15.97 0.92
N VAL A 610 -18.92 17.13 1.05
CA VAL A 610 -18.12 17.73 -0.01
C VAL A 610 -16.80 16.97 -0.15
N ASN A 611 -16.51 16.47 -1.35
CA ASN A 611 -15.22 15.83 -1.65
C ASN A 611 -14.06 16.84 -1.62
N ARG A 612 -13.02 16.56 -0.82
CA ARG A 612 -11.85 17.43 -0.65
C ARG A 612 -10.55 16.64 -0.72
N ASP A 613 -9.45 17.30 -1.05
CA ASP A 613 -8.12 16.66 -1.04
C ASP A 613 -7.74 16.02 0.31
N PRO A 614 -7.87 16.72 1.46
CA PRO A 614 -7.58 16.11 2.77
C PRO A 614 -8.64 15.13 3.25
N GLN A 615 -9.81 15.05 2.61
CA GLN A 615 -10.95 14.20 2.99
C GLN A 615 -11.63 13.62 1.72
N PRO A 616 -11.05 12.56 1.12
CA PRO A 616 -11.43 12.04 -0.19
C PRO A 616 -12.62 11.08 -0.10
N ILE A 617 -13.78 11.56 0.35
CA ILE A 617 -14.93 10.69 0.64
C ILE A 617 -15.44 9.91 -0.58
N SER A 618 -15.22 10.41 -1.79
CA SER A 618 -15.62 9.70 -3.01
C SER A 618 -14.85 8.39 -3.25
N VAL A 619 -13.64 8.25 -2.70
CA VAL A 619 -12.87 7.00 -2.73
C VAL A 619 -13.60 5.89 -1.97
N LEU A 620 -14.19 6.22 -0.82
CA LEU A 620 -15.00 5.27 -0.03
C LEU A 620 -16.25 4.83 -0.79
N TYR A 621 -16.93 5.74 -1.49
CA TYR A 621 -18.06 5.37 -2.33
C TYR A 621 -17.64 4.48 -3.49
N GLY A 622 -16.51 4.78 -4.13
CA GLY A 622 -15.95 3.93 -5.19
C GLY A 622 -15.66 2.51 -4.72
N PHE A 623 -15.08 2.36 -3.52
CA PHE A 623 -14.86 1.04 -2.90
C PHE A 623 -16.16 0.28 -2.61
N CYS A 624 -17.21 0.96 -2.16
CA CYS A 624 -18.49 0.30 -1.91
C CYS A 624 -19.22 -0.04 -3.22
N LEU A 625 -19.05 0.80 -4.25
CA LEU A 625 -19.65 0.60 -5.57
C LEU A 625 -19.06 -0.61 -6.28
N SER A 626 -17.74 -0.78 -6.25
CA SER A 626 -17.08 -1.96 -6.82
C SER A 626 -17.58 -3.27 -6.21
N GLU A 627 -17.86 -3.29 -4.91
CA GLU A 627 -18.50 -4.43 -4.24
C GLU A 627 -19.93 -4.66 -4.74
N SER A 628 -20.74 -3.59 -4.85
CA SER A 628 -22.15 -3.69 -5.25
C SER A 628 -22.37 -4.12 -6.70
N VAL A 629 -21.46 -3.80 -7.62
CA VAL A 629 -21.58 -4.20 -9.03
C VAL A 629 -21.18 -5.66 -9.24
N SER A 630 -20.30 -6.19 -8.38
CA SER A 630 -19.84 -7.58 -8.47
C SER A 630 -20.85 -8.63 -8.00
N HIS A 631 -21.81 -8.23 -7.16
CA HIS A 631 -22.96 -9.02 -6.78
C HIS A 631 -24.17 -8.40 -7.44
N LEU A 632 -24.65 -8.98 -8.55
CA LEU A 632 -25.83 -8.55 -9.32
C LEU A 632 -27.14 -8.45 -8.48
N GLU A 633 -27.09 -8.66 -7.17
CA GLU A 633 -28.19 -8.52 -6.24
C GLU A 633 -27.76 -7.80 -4.95
N THR A 634 -28.36 -6.62 -4.72
CA THR A 634 -28.36 -5.83 -3.48
C THR A 634 -27.01 -5.26 -3.00
N VAL A 635 -27.06 -4.07 -2.38
CA VAL A 635 -25.92 -3.52 -1.64
C VAL A 635 -25.44 -4.56 -0.63
N GLY A 636 -24.19 -5.01 -0.77
CA GLY A 636 -23.58 -6.01 0.12
C GLY A 636 -23.69 -5.64 1.60
N SER A 637 -23.47 -6.62 2.49
CA SER A 637 -23.53 -6.40 3.95
C SER A 637 -22.60 -5.26 4.41
N VAL A 638 -21.42 -5.14 3.80
CA VAL A 638 -20.44 -4.09 4.08
C VAL A 638 -20.93 -2.73 3.57
N GLY A 639 -21.35 -2.64 2.30
CA GLY A 639 -21.93 -1.40 1.75
C GLY A 639 -23.12 -0.86 2.54
N ARG A 640 -24.00 -1.74 3.05
CA ARG A 640 -25.12 -1.33 3.93
C ARG A 640 -24.65 -0.80 5.28
N TRP A 641 -23.62 -1.41 5.86
CA TRP A 641 -23.04 -0.94 7.11
C TRP A 641 -22.36 0.42 6.92
N VAL A 642 -21.62 0.61 5.83
CA VAL A 642 -21.00 1.90 5.47
C VAL A 642 -22.06 2.97 5.25
N LEU A 643 -23.14 2.68 4.51
CA LEU A 643 -24.24 3.62 4.33
C LEU A 643 -24.85 4.03 5.68
N LYS A 644 -25.13 3.07 6.57
CA LYS A 644 -25.65 3.35 7.92
C LYS A 644 -24.68 4.20 8.76
N LEU A 645 -23.38 3.92 8.68
CA LEU A 645 -22.35 4.69 9.37
C LEU A 645 -22.32 6.13 8.84
N LEU A 646 -22.29 6.31 7.52
CA LEU A 646 -22.31 7.62 6.87
C LEU A 646 -23.61 8.37 7.16
N ASP A 647 -24.75 7.69 7.20
CA ASP A 647 -26.03 8.30 7.60
C ASP A 647 -26.02 8.74 9.05
N ALA A 648 -25.42 7.96 9.94
CA ALA A 648 -25.28 8.32 11.34
C ALA A 648 -24.36 9.54 11.55
N ILE A 649 -23.30 9.65 10.74
CA ILE A 649 -22.40 10.82 10.72
C ILE A 649 -23.12 12.05 10.13
N ALA A 650 -23.73 11.90 8.95
CA ALA A 650 -24.40 12.99 8.24
C ALA A 650 -25.63 13.54 8.99
N SER A 651 -26.33 12.70 9.76
CA SER A 651 -27.45 13.11 10.61
C SER A 651 -27.04 13.73 11.94
N GLY A 652 -25.73 13.84 12.23
CA GLY A 652 -25.22 14.31 13.52
C GLY A 652 -25.54 13.39 14.70
N ARG A 653 -26.09 12.20 14.45
CA ARG A 653 -26.47 11.21 15.47
C ARG A 653 -25.29 10.49 16.08
N MET A 654 -24.18 10.39 15.33
CA MET A 654 -22.92 9.88 15.82
C MET A 654 -21.87 10.97 15.69
N ASP A 655 -21.55 11.60 16.82
CA ASP A 655 -20.40 12.47 16.89
C ASP A 655 -19.14 11.63 16.64
N VAL A 656 -18.30 12.04 15.71
CA VAL A 656 -17.06 11.34 15.35
C VAL A 656 -16.22 11.09 16.61
N THR A 657 -16.25 12.05 17.55
CA THR A 657 -15.69 12.01 18.90
C THR A 657 -16.16 10.82 19.73
N LEU A 658 -17.41 10.38 19.56
CA LEU A 658 -18.00 9.21 20.21
C LEU A 658 -17.50 7.89 19.60
N ILE A 659 -17.33 7.81 18.27
CA ILE A 659 -16.74 6.64 17.60
C ILE A 659 -15.29 6.45 18.05
N ILE A 660 -14.56 7.56 18.14
CA ILE A 660 -13.19 7.62 18.66
C ILE A 660 -13.16 7.20 20.12
N ALA A 661 -14.04 7.75 20.95
CA ALA A 661 -14.14 7.38 22.36
C ALA A 661 -14.52 5.91 22.52
N VAL A 662 -15.36 5.34 21.66
CA VAL A 662 -15.77 3.93 21.67
C VAL A 662 -14.65 3.03 21.16
N ALA A 663 -13.93 3.37 20.08
CA ALA A 663 -12.79 2.61 19.59
C ALA A 663 -11.63 2.62 20.61
N MET A 664 -11.35 3.78 21.21
CA MET A 664 -10.43 3.92 22.34
C MET A 664 -10.90 3.16 23.56
N SER A 665 -12.21 3.19 23.88
CA SER A 665 -12.78 2.44 24.99
C SER A 665 -12.76 0.94 24.73
N ILE A 666 -12.94 0.47 23.50
CA ILE A 666 -12.82 -0.95 23.13
C ILE A 666 -11.36 -1.39 23.20
N LEU A 667 -10.40 -0.56 22.78
CA LEU A 667 -8.97 -0.82 22.95
C LEU A 667 -8.60 -0.89 24.44
N LEU A 668 -9.10 0.06 25.24
CA LEU A 668 -8.95 0.08 26.70
C LEU A 668 -9.66 -1.09 27.39
N LEU A 669 -10.82 -1.52 26.89
CA LEU A 669 -11.61 -2.66 27.39
C LEU A 669 -11.04 -4.01 26.94
N ALA A 670 -10.36 -4.11 25.81
CA ALA A 670 -9.61 -5.30 25.42
C ALA A 670 -8.39 -5.48 26.34
N VAL A 671 -7.71 -4.37 26.66
CA VAL A 671 -6.65 -4.31 27.68
C VAL A 671 -7.19 -4.60 29.09
N ALA A 672 -8.42 -4.16 29.41
CA ALA A 672 -9.09 -4.45 30.68
C ALA A 672 -9.71 -5.86 30.73
N GLY A 673 -10.10 -6.46 29.60
CA GLY A 673 -10.67 -7.80 29.49
C GLY A 673 -9.65 -8.88 29.80
N CYS A 674 -8.38 -8.64 29.49
CA CYS A 674 -7.25 -9.41 30.01
C CYS A 674 -7.10 -9.36 31.55
N LYS A 675 -7.79 -8.44 32.26
CA LYS A 675 -7.85 -8.46 33.73
C LYS A 675 -8.81 -9.52 34.29
N ARG A 676 -9.69 -10.11 33.48
CA ARG A 676 -10.75 -11.03 33.96
C ARG A 676 -10.37 -12.51 33.93
N THR A 677 -9.17 -12.85 33.46
CA THR A 677 -8.55 -14.16 33.73
C THR A 677 -7.86 -14.10 35.09
N ARG A 678 -8.41 -14.85 36.05
CA ARG A 678 -8.08 -15.08 37.49
C ARG A 678 -6.59 -15.12 37.95
N TRP A 679 -5.70 -14.24 37.49
CA TRP A 679 -4.32 -14.10 37.97
C TRP A 679 -4.02 -12.66 38.44
N GLY A 680 -3.24 -12.52 39.53
CA GLY A 680 -3.23 -11.38 40.47
C GLY A 680 -2.92 -9.95 39.94
N SER A 681 -3.49 -8.95 40.63
CA SER A 681 -3.78 -7.59 40.14
C SER A 681 -2.60 -6.60 40.00
N GLU A 682 -1.50 -6.73 40.73
CA GLU A 682 -0.41 -5.72 40.67
C GLU A 682 0.62 -5.97 39.56
N LYS A 683 0.95 -7.24 39.29
CA LYS A 683 1.87 -7.60 38.18
C LYS A 683 1.25 -7.33 36.80
N LEU A 684 -0.08 -7.38 36.69
CA LEU A 684 -0.84 -7.14 35.46
C LEU A 684 -1.06 -5.65 35.13
N ALA A 685 -1.14 -4.76 36.13
CA ALA A 685 -1.39 -3.34 35.89
C ALA A 685 -0.25 -2.63 35.10
N GLY A 686 1.01 -2.87 35.46
CA GLY A 686 2.14 -2.34 34.69
C GLY A 686 2.40 -3.08 33.39
N LEU A 687 1.98 -4.34 33.30
CA LEU A 687 1.99 -5.17 32.09
C LEU A 687 1.18 -4.52 30.98
N ASN A 688 0.04 -3.95 31.36
CA ASN A 688 -0.89 -3.29 30.46
C ASN A 688 -0.34 -1.97 29.91
N SER A 689 0.41 -1.18 30.69
CA SER A 689 0.89 0.14 30.23
C SER A 689 2.07 0.07 29.25
N VAL A 690 3.02 -0.85 29.45
CA VAL A 690 4.11 -1.07 28.47
C VAL A 690 3.57 -1.64 27.16
N THR A 691 2.63 -2.58 27.23
CA THR A 691 1.96 -3.13 26.05
C THR A 691 1.09 -2.09 25.35
N LEU A 692 0.40 -1.23 26.09
CA LEU A 692 -0.36 -0.12 25.51
C LEU A 692 0.55 0.88 24.78
N MET A 693 1.70 1.26 25.37
CA MET A 693 2.66 2.13 24.70
C MET A 693 3.28 1.48 23.46
N ALA A 694 3.58 0.18 23.52
CA ALA A 694 4.05 -0.57 22.34
C ALA A 694 2.99 -0.57 21.23
N LEU A 695 1.73 -0.84 21.57
CA LEU A 695 0.63 -0.83 20.61
C LEU A 695 0.44 0.57 20.00
N ALA A 696 0.43 1.62 20.83
CA ALA A 696 0.31 3.01 20.39
C ALA A 696 1.49 3.47 19.52
N THR A 697 2.70 2.98 19.80
CA THR A 697 3.88 3.28 18.97
C THR A 697 3.77 2.59 17.61
N GLY A 698 3.26 1.35 17.59
CA GLY A 698 2.95 0.61 16.37
C GLY A 698 1.86 1.27 15.52
N THR A 699 0.75 1.70 16.14
CA THR A 699 -0.32 2.45 15.45
C THR A 699 0.25 3.73 14.84
N PHE A 700 1.04 4.50 15.60
CA PHE A 700 1.67 5.73 15.12
C PHE A 700 2.55 5.49 13.91
N GLY A 701 3.44 4.49 13.98
CA GLY A 701 4.36 4.17 12.89
C GLY A 701 3.60 3.93 11.58
N THR A 702 2.52 3.15 11.63
CA THR A 702 1.68 2.89 10.47
C THR A 702 0.85 4.09 10.05
N VAL A 703 0.18 4.79 10.97
CA VAL A 703 -0.64 5.98 10.67
C VAL A 703 0.22 7.04 9.98
N ALA A 704 1.41 7.30 10.51
CA ALA A 704 2.35 8.26 9.92
C ALA A 704 2.80 7.80 8.53
N MET A 705 3.25 6.55 8.38
CA MET A 705 3.69 6.02 7.09
C MET A 705 2.58 6.11 6.03
N VAL A 706 1.42 5.53 6.33
CA VAL A 706 0.30 5.41 5.41
C VAL A 706 -0.27 6.79 5.06
N SER A 707 -0.44 7.68 6.05
CA SER A 707 -0.96 9.03 5.80
C SER A 707 0.04 9.91 5.03
N LEU A 708 1.34 9.77 5.27
CA LEU A 708 2.36 10.51 4.50
C LEU A 708 2.45 10.00 3.05
N LEU A 709 2.27 8.70 2.84
CA LEU A 709 2.15 8.11 1.51
C LEU A 709 0.89 8.58 0.79
N PHE A 710 -0.25 8.66 1.49
CA PHE A 710 -1.49 9.26 0.98
C PHE A 710 -1.25 10.72 0.55
N ILE A 711 -0.62 11.53 1.42
CA ILE A 711 -0.32 12.94 1.12
C ILE A 711 0.57 13.02 -0.12
N HIS A 712 1.58 12.16 -0.20
CA HIS A 712 2.47 12.07 -1.36
C HIS A 712 1.71 11.73 -2.64
N GLN A 713 0.83 10.72 -2.61
CA GLN A 713 0.04 10.30 -3.76
C GLN A 713 -0.99 11.35 -4.18
N ASN A 714 -1.62 12.05 -3.23
CA ASN A 714 -2.53 13.16 -3.52
C ASN A 714 -1.82 14.34 -4.22
N LEU A 715 -0.54 14.56 -3.92
CA LEU A 715 0.25 15.66 -4.47
C LEU A 715 0.95 15.30 -5.79
N SER A 716 1.49 14.09 -5.91
CA SER A 716 2.24 13.63 -7.09
C SER A 716 1.36 12.90 -8.12
N GLY A 717 0.24 12.32 -7.71
CA GLY A 717 -0.69 11.58 -8.56
C GLY A 717 -0.36 10.10 -8.77
N TYR A 718 0.77 9.61 -8.24
CA TYR A 718 1.21 8.22 -8.35
C TYR A 718 2.09 7.83 -7.16
N ILE A 719 2.14 6.53 -6.88
CA ILE A 719 2.93 5.95 -5.77
C ILE A 719 3.71 4.69 -6.19
N TYR A 720 3.43 4.15 -7.39
CA TYR A 720 3.81 2.81 -7.82
C TYR A 720 5.33 2.52 -7.70
N VAL A 721 6.18 3.41 -8.20
CA VAL A 721 7.66 3.30 -8.06
C VAL A 721 8.18 4.03 -6.82
N GLU A 722 7.48 5.07 -6.37
CA GLU A 722 7.99 6.00 -5.36
C GLU A 722 7.79 5.54 -3.92
N LEU A 723 6.99 4.48 -3.68
CA LEU A 723 6.78 3.89 -2.35
C LEU A 723 8.08 3.54 -1.62
N GLY A 724 9.12 3.15 -2.36
CA GLY A 724 10.41 2.73 -1.78
C GLY A 724 11.10 3.84 -1.01
N ILE A 725 11.03 5.09 -1.47
CA ILE A 725 11.79 6.20 -0.85
C ILE A 725 11.25 6.57 0.54
N PRO A 726 9.96 6.88 0.74
CA PRO A 726 9.44 7.21 2.08
C PRO A 726 9.52 6.01 3.04
N SER A 727 9.31 4.78 2.52
CA SER A 727 9.44 3.54 3.30
C SER A 727 10.87 3.35 3.82
N SER A 728 11.87 3.55 2.95
CA SER A 728 13.27 3.51 3.32
C SER A 728 13.65 4.59 4.31
N ALA A 729 13.16 5.83 4.13
CA ALA A 729 13.44 6.93 5.05
C ALA A 729 12.96 6.59 6.48
N PHE A 730 11.77 5.99 6.61
CA PHE A 730 11.24 5.50 7.88
C PHE A 730 12.08 4.37 8.49
N LEU A 731 12.43 3.35 7.70
CA LEU A 731 13.23 2.22 8.18
C LEU A 731 14.65 2.64 8.58
N GLY A 732 15.24 3.57 7.85
CA GLY A 732 16.51 4.21 8.21
C GLY A 732 16.39 5.01 9.50
N GLY A 733 15.31 5.79 9.64
CA GLY A 733 14.95 6.50 10.87
C GLY A 733 14.79 5.54 12.06
N LEU A 734 14.14 4.41 11.88
CA LEU A 734 13.98 3.36 12.90
C LEU A 734 15.35 2.83 13.36
N GLY A 735 16.25 2.54 12.42
CA GLY A 735 17.63 2.18 12.73
C GLY A 735 18.38 3.26 13.54
N LEU A 736 18.20 4.53 13.18
CA LEU A 736 18.78 5.67 13.91
C LEU A 736 18.18 5.83 15.31
N GLY A 737 16.87 5.66 15.48
CA GLY A 737 16.21 5.70 16.80
C GLY A 737 16.76 4.65 17.76
N LEU A 738 17.00 3.42 17.26
CA LEU A 738 17.64 2.36 18.03
C LEU A 738 19.09 2.69 18.43
N LEU A 739 19.84 3.41 17.59
CA LEU A 739 21.19 3.91 17.95
C LEU A 739 21.15 4.96 19.05
N LEU A 740 20.24 5.92 18.94
CA LEU A 740 20.13 7.03 19.90
C LEU A 740 19.73 6.54 21.28
N ALA A 741 18.90 5.49 21.35
CA ALA A 741 18.46 4.91 22.62
C ALA A 741 19.56 4.13 23.36
N GLU A 742 20.57 3.59 22.69
CA GLU A 742 21.66 2.84 23.34
C GLU A 742 22.63 3.71 24.17
N ARG A 743 22.71 5.02 23.88
CA ARG A 743 23.80 5.87 24.39
C ARG A 743 23.64 6.40 25.82
N SER A 744 22.53 6.18 26.54
CA SER A 744 22.49 6.54 27.98
C SER A 744 21.30 5.97 28.76
N ASN A 745 21.55 5.59 30.02
CA ASN A 745 20.62 4.84 30.87
C ASN A 745 19.99 5.68 32.00
N ASP A 746 20.52 6.87 32.33
CA ASP A 746 20.22 7.53 33.61
C ASP A 746 19.00 8.48 33.59
N ARG A 747 18.36 8.73 32.44
CA ARG A 747 17.20 9.65 32.32
C ARG A 747 16.09 9.09 31.44
N PHE A 748 15.65 7.88 31.74
CA PHE A 748 14.65 7.16 30.96
C PHE A 748 13.34 7.95 30.74
N ALA A 749 12.68 8.40 31.83
CA ALA A 749 11.36 9.03 31.73
C ALA A 749 11.37 10.30 30.87
N LEU A 750 12.41 11.12 31.01
CA LEU A 750 12.60 12.33 30.23
C LEU A 750 12.81 12.03 28.74
N ARG A 751 13.53 10.95 28.43
CA ARG A 751 13.79 10.52 27.04
C ARG A 751 12.55 9.92 26.38
N LEU A 752 11.80 9.10 27.10
CA LEU A 752 10.51 8.59 26.63
C LEU A 752 9.53 9.73 26.37
N LEU A 753 9.46 10.71 27.28
CA LEU A 753 8.65 11.92 27.09
C LEU A 753 9.13 12.71 25.86
N GLY A 754 10.44 12.91 25.71
CA GLY A 754 11.01 13.58 24.53
C GLY A 754 10.67 12.89 23.21
N MET A 755 10.74 11.56 23.15
CA MET A 755 10.34 10.81 21.95
C MET A 755 8.84 10.84 21.69
N THR A 756 8.03 10.81 22.75
CA THR A 756 6.56 10.97 22.63
C THR A 756 6.23 12.36 22.09
N LEU A 757 6.86 13.41 22.60
CA LEU A 757 6.69 14.79 22.11
C LEU A 757 7.16 14.95 20.66
N LEU A 758 8.25 14.28 20.27
CA LEU A 758 8.68 14.23 18.87
C LEU A 758 7.58 13.62 17.98
N MET A 759 7.04 12.46 18.36
CA MET A 759 6.00 11.76 17.60
C MET A 759 4.69 12.58 17.50
N VAL A 760 4.28 13.22 18.61
CA VAL A 760 3.16 14.17 18.62
C VAL A 760 3.45 15.37 17.71
N GLY A 761 4.66 15.93 17.77
CA GLY A 761 5.08 17.02 16.90
C GLY A 761 5.01 16.64 15.42
N VAL A 762 5.44 15.43 15.07
CA VAL A 762 5.31 14.89 13.70
C VAL A 762 3.84 14.80 13.29
N CYS A 763 2.93 14.32 14.16
CA CYS A 763 1.50 14.29 13.87
C CYS A 763 0.95 15.70 13.59
N LEU A 764 1.27 16.67 14.45
CA LEU A 764 0.80 18.05 14.31
C LEU A 764 1.32 18.71 13.02
N VAL A 765 2.61 18.56 12.71
CA VAL A 765 3.19 19.09 11.46
C VAL A 765 2.58 18.42 10.23
N SER A 766 2.43 17.09 10.26
CA SER A 766 1.88 16.32 9.13
C SER A 766 0.41 16.65 8.88
N SER A 767 -0.37 16.98 9.91
CA SER A 767 -1.78 17.34 9.80
C SER A 767 -2.04 18.58 8.92
N HIS A 768 -1.07 19.50 8.85
CA HIS A 768 -1.14 20.73 8.06
C HIS A 768 -0.32 20.68 6.76
N LEU A 769 0.36 19.57 6.46
CA LEU A 769 1.28 19.48 5.33
C LEU A 769 0.58 19.74 3.98
N LEU A 770 -0.61 19.16 3.76
CA LEU A 770 -1.38 19.41 2.55
C LEU A 770 -1.75 20.89 2.41
N GLN A 771 -2.28 21.49 3.48
CA GLN A 771 -2.67 22.91 3.49
C GLN A 771 -1.47 23.81 3.15
N TRP A 772 -0.30 23.52 3.73
CA TRP A 772 0.93 24.26 3.48
C TRP A 772 1.38 24.13 2.02
N VAL A 773 1.45 22.91 1.49
CA VAL A 773 1.85 22.67 0.09
C VAL A 773 0.91 23.36 -0.90
N PHE A 774 -0.41 23.32 -0.64
CA PHE A 774 -1.39 23.98 -1.49
C PHE A 774 -1.26 25.50 -1.43
N SER A 775 -1.11 26.08 -0.23
CA SER A 775 -1.04 27.53 -0.03
C SER A 775 0.23 28.16 -0.61
N PHE A 776 1.39 27.49 -0.47
CA PHE A 776 2.69 28.08 -0.85
C PHE A 776 3.18 27.66 -2.24
N GLY A 777 2.42 26.86 -2.99
CA GLY A 777 2.81 26.47 -4.35
C GLY A 777 4.10 25.64 -4.41
N ALA A 778 4.32 24.77 -3.42
CA ALA A 778 5.57 24.04 -3.26
C ALA A 778 5.90 23.20 -4.51
N ARG A 779 7.20 23.12 -4.86
CA ARG A 779 7.68 22.28 -5.98
C ARG A 779 7.54 20.80 -5.60
N THR A 780 7.30 19.92 -6.58
CA THR A 780 7.19 18.46 -6.34
C THR A 780 8.36 17.90 -5.54
N TRP A 781 9.59 18.29 -5.87
CA TRP A 781 10.80 17.92 -5.09
C TRP A 781 10.69 18.23 -3.58
N SER A 782 10.17 19.41 -3.23
CA SER A 782 10.03 19.79 -1.81
C SER A 782 9.02 18.92 -1.05
N VAL A 783 8.01 18.39 -1.74
CA VAL A 783 7.07 17.41 -1.17
C VAL A 783 7.79 16.11 -0.84
N HIS A 784 8.58 15.56 -1.78
CA HIS A 784 9.35 14.33 -1.54
C HIS A 784 10.29 14.47 -0.35
N VAL A 785 10.99 15.61 -0.24
CA VAL A 785 11.90 15.88 0.86
C VAL A 785 11.13 15.98 2.18
N ALA A 786 10.01 16.72 2.21
CA ALA A 786 9.20 16.89 3.40
C ALA A 786 8.59 15.56 3.89
N THR A 787 7.97 14.77 2.99
CA THR A 787 7.37 13.48 3.35
C THR A 787 8.43 12.49 3.80
N SER A 788 9.59 12.43 3.13
CA SER A 788 10.70 11.55 3.54
C SER A 788 11.31 11.96 4.88
N ALA A 789 11.46 13.26 5.13
CA ALA A 789 11.96 13.77 6.42
C ALA A 789 11.01 13.42 7.57
N LEU A 790 9.70 13.65 7.39
CA LEU A 790 8.67 13.29 8.38
C LEU A 790 8.59 11.77 8.59
N SER A 791 8.71 10.96 7.53
CA SER A 791 8.81 9.51 7.63
C SER A 791 10.04 9.09 8.44
N SER A 792 11.19 9.72 8.22
CA SER A 792 12.41 9.42 8.99
C SER A 792 12.28 9.79 10.47
N LEU A 793 11.71 10.97 10.78
CA LEU A 793 11.44 11.37 12.16
C LEU A 793 10.44 10.43 12.86
N SER A 794 9.42 9.97 12.13
CA SER A 794 8.48 8.95 12.62
C SER A 794 9.22 7.66 12.97
N GLY A 795 10.10 7.19 12.08
CA GLY A 795 10.95 6.02 12.30
C GLY A 795 11.83 6.16 13.54
N ILE A 796 12.48 7.32 13.73
CA ILE A 796 13.32 7.62 14.90
C ILE A 796 12.52 7.46 16.19
N GLY A 797 11.32 8.03 16.25
CA GLY A 797 10.43 7.93 17.41
C GLY A 797 10.05 6.48 17.73
N VAL A 798 9.68 5.70 16.71
CA VAL A 798 9.33 4.28 16.86
C VAL A 798 10.53 3.47 17.36
N GLY A 799 11.69 3.56 16.69
CA GLY A 799 12.88 2.79 17.04
C GLY A 799 13.43 3.11 18.43
N ALA A 800 13.43 4.39 18.83
CA ALA A 800 13.86 4.78 20.18
C ALA A 800 12.91 4.26 21.26
N THR A 801 11.59 4.38 21.02
CA THR A 801 10.56 3.91 21.97
C THR A 801 10.60 2.40 22.16
N PHE A 802 10.84 1.62 21.10
CA PHE A 802 11.05 0.18 21.20
C PHE A 802 12.16 -0.18 22.20
N SER A 803 13.34 0.44 22.07
CA SER A 803 14.49 0.23 22.97
C SER A 803 14.18 0.63 24.41
N PHE A 804 13.42 1.69 24.61
CA PHE A 804 12.97 2.16 25.91
C PHE A 804 12.02 1.17 26.59
N LEU A 805 10.99 0.70 25.88
CA LEU A 805 10.06 -0.30 26.41
C LEU A 805 10.77 -1.62 26.72
N ALA A 806 11.73 -2.00 25.87
CA ALA A 806 12.57 -3.18 26.07
C ALA A 806 13.38 -3.10 27.36
N ALA A 807 13.98 -1.94 27.64
CA ALA A 807 14.74 -1.70 28.87
C ALA A 807 13.83 -1.80 30.11
N ILE A 808 12.62 -1.23 30.07
CA ILE A 808 11.64 -1.33 31.16
C ILE A 808 11.28 -2.80 31.43
N ASN A 809 10.87 -3.56 30.42
CA ASN A 809 10.46 -4.95 30.62
C ASN A 809 11.62 -5.81 31.17
N ARG A 810 12.87 -5.48 30.82
CA ARG A 810 14.06 -6.15 31.37
C ARG A 810 14.24 -5.85 32.86
N GLN A 811 14.13 -4.58 33.28
CA GLN A 811 14.17 -4.21 34.70
C GLN A 811 13.07 -4.89 35.51
N ARG A 812 11.94 -5.21 34.87
CA ARG A 812 10.81 -5.92 35.48
C ARG A 812 11.00 -7.45 35.57
N GLY A 813 12.18 -7.97 35.27
CA GLY A 813 12.55 -9.39 35.47
C GLY A 813 11.85 -10.36 34.53
N ARG A 814 11.42 -9.91 33.34
CA ARG A 814 10.72 -10.78 32.38
C ARG A 814 11.71 -11.61 31.58
N GLN A 815 11.39 -12.90 31.40
CA GLN A 815 12.30 -13.82 30.73
C GLN A 815 12.52 -13.54 29.24
N GLN A 816 11.69 -12.73 28.57
CA GLN A 816 11.87 -12.34 27.15
C GLN A 816 11.20 -10.98 26.84
N PRO A 817 11.79 -9.85 27.27
CA PRO A 817 11.14 -8.54 27.29
C PRO A 817 10.87 -7.95 25.90
N ARG A 818 11.67 -8.28 24.87
CA ARG A 818 11.65 -7.63 23.55
C ARG A 818 10.71 -8.29 22.52
N ALA A 819 10.62 -9.61 22.51
CA ALA A 819 9.76 -10.34 21.56
C ALA A 819 8.28 -9.98 21.73
N TRP A 820 7.83 -9.82 22.98
CA TRP A 820 6.45 -9.41 23.27
C TRP A 820 6.14 -7.97 22.85
N ILE A 821 7.10 -7.05 23.03
CA ILE A 821 6.95 -5.65 22.58
C ILE A 821 6.82 -5.61 21.06
N HIS A 822 7.67 -6.36 20.36
CA HIS A 822 7.62 -6.45 18.90
C HIS A 822 6.25 -6.96 18.42
N VAL A 823 5.71 -8.02 19.02
CA VAL A 823 4.37 -8.52 18.69
C VAL A 823 3.29 -7.47 18.96
N ALA A 824 3.34 -6.76 20.10
CA ALA A 824 2.37 -5.72 20.43
C ALA A 824 2.41 -4.53 19.45
N GLU A 825 3.60 -4.10 19.04
CA GLU A 825 3.78 -3.09 18.00
C GLU A 825 3.19 -3.56 16.66
N MET A 826 3.50 -4.79 16.22
CA MET A 826 2.98 -5.32 14.95
C MET A 826 1.46 -5.42 14.94
N VAL A 827 0.83 -5.78 16.06
CA VAL A 827 -0.63 -5.84 16.18
C VAL A 827 -1.24 -4.44 16.07
N GLY A 828 -0.70 -3.45 16.78
CA GLY A 828 -1.14 -2.06 16.67
C GLY A 828 -0.97 -1.51 15.25
N ALA A 829 0.20 -1.76 14.66
CA ALA A 829 0.55 -1.36 13.31
C ALA A 829 -0.36 -2.01 12.24
N SER A 830 -0.70 -3.29 12.38
CA SER A 830 -1.56 -4.02 11.45
C SER A 830 -3.02 -3.53 11.51
N ALA A 831 -3.56 -3.36 12.72
CA ALA A 831 -4.91 -2.83 12.90
C ALA A 831 -5.04 -1.40 12.34
N ALA A 832 -4.04 -0.55 12.58
CA ALA A 832 -3.98 0.79 12.03
C ALA A 832 -3.90 0.82 10.51
N ALA A 833 -3.20 -0.13 9.87
CA ALA A 833 -3.00 -0.15 8.41
C ALA A 833 -4.32 -0.28 7.64
N VAL A 834 -5.22 -1.15 8.12
CA VAL A 834 -6.56 -1.32 7.53
C VAL A 834 -7.47 -0.17 7.93
N ALA A 835 -7.56 0.13 9.23
CA ALA A 835 -8.51 1.12 9.72
C ALA A 835 -8.28 2.52 9.12
N THR A 836 -7.01 2.92 8.99
CA THR A 836 -6.62 4.25 8.51
C THR A 836 -6.97 4.44 7.04
N ASN A 837 -6.61 3.50 6.18
CA ASN A 837 -6.83 3.62 4.74
C ASN A 837 -8.28 3.44 4.32
N VAL A 838 -8.99 2.49 4.94
CA VAL A 838 -10.35 2.14 4.50
C VAL A 838 -11.37 3.10 5.08
N PHE A 839 -11.20 3.52 6.34
CA PHE A 839 -12.24 4.24 7.06
C PHE A 839 -11.79 5.61 7.52
N PHE A 840 -10.68 5.71 8.26
CA PHE A 840 -10.37 6.97 8.96
C PHE A 840 -10.00 8.11 8.01
N ILE A 841 -9.17 7.89 6.98
CA ILE A 841 -8.80 8.96 6.04
C ILE A 841 -10.02 9.43 5.22
N PRO A 842 -10.78 8.55 4.53
CA PRO A 842 -11.91 9.01 3.71
C PRO A 842 -13.02 9.69 4.53
N VAL A 843 -13.27 9.22 5.76
CA VAL A 843 -14.37 9.72 6.61
C VAL A 843 -13.95 10.93 7.46
N LEU A 844 -12.80 10.87 8.13
CA LEU A 844 -12.37 11.92 9.06
C LEU A 844 -11.49 12.99 8.39
N GLY A 845 -10.83 12.61 7.32
CA GLY A 845 -9.75 13.37 6.71
C GLY A 845 -8.43 13.21 7.46
N VAL A 846 -7.32 13.38 6.74
CA VAL A 846 -5.95 13.09 7.21
C VAL A 846 -5.58 13.85 8.48
N ALA A 847 -5.98 15.12 8.60
CA ALA A 847 -5.63 15.95 9.75
C ALA A 847 -6.22 15.40 11.06
N LYS A 848 -7.49 15.00 11.05
CA LYS A 848 -8.15 14.44 12.24
C LYS A 848 -7.54 13.11 12.64
N VAL A 849 -7.14 12.28 11.68
CA VAL A 849 -6.41 11.03 11.97
C VAL A 849 -5.12 11.29 12.74
N PHE A 850 -4.34 12.28 12.32
CA PHE A 850 -3.13 12.67 13.05
C PHE A 850 -3.39 13.21 14.46
N TYR A 851 -4.44 14.01 14.66
CA TYR A 851 -4.81 14.48 16.00
C TYR A 851 -5.21 13.33 16.93
N LEU A 852 -5.87 12.31 16.39
CA LEU A 852 -6.27 11.14 17.15
C LEU A 852 -5.09 10.28 17.55
N GLU A 853 -4.15 10.08 16.64
CA GLU A 853 -2.93 9.37 16.94
C GLU A 853 -2.09 10.12 17.97
N ALA A 854 -1.98 11.44 17.85
CA ALA A 854 -1.32 12.27 18.86
C ALA A 854 -1.95 12.11 20.25
N LEU A 855 -3.28 12.08 20.34
CA LEU A 855 -4.00 11.85 21.60
C LEU A 855 -3.72 10.44 22.15
N LEU A 856 -3.78 9.40 21.31
CA LEU A 856 -3.49 8.02 21.71
C LEU A 856 -2.06 7.90 22.29
N LEU A 857 -1.08 8.54 21.65
CA LEU A 857 0.30 8.57 22.12
C LEU A 857 0.44 9.25 23.49
N VAL A 858 -0.22 10.40 23.69
CA VAL A 858 -0.19 11.11 24.98
C VAL A 858 -0.83 10.25 26.07
N VAL A 859 -1.98 9.63 25.80
CA VAL A 859 -2.67 8.75 26.77
C VAL A 859 -1.79 7.54 27.12
N ALA A 860 -1.17 6.89 26.13
CA ALA A 860 -0.31 5.75 26.35
C ALA A 860 0.97 6.11 27.13
N ALA A 861 1.57 7.26 26.84
CA ALA A 861 2.74 7.74 27.55
C ALA A 861 2.42 8.14 29.00
N VAL A 862 1.33 8.88 29.23
CA VAL A 862 0.89 9.29 30.58
C VAL A 862 0.57 8.07 31.43
N THR A 863 -0.13 7.07 30.88
CA THR A 863 -0.44 5.84 31.62
C THR A 863 0.80 5.02 31.97
N LEU A 864 1.79 4.97 31.08
CA LEU A 864 3.08 4.32 31.36
C LEU A 864 3.89 5.06 32.42
N LEU A 865 4.02 6.39 32.30
CA LEU A 865 4.76 7.22 33.26
C LEU A 865 4.11 7.20 34.65
N ALA A 866 2.78 7.32 34.73
CA ALA A 866 2.05 7.21 36.00
C ALA A 866 2.26 5.83 36.66
N GLY A 867 2.25 4.76 35.86
CA GLY A 867 2.54 3.40 36.32
C GLY A 867 3.93 3.25 36.92
N GLU A 868 4.96 3.88 36.34
CA GLU A 868 6.33 3.81 36.88
C GLU A 868 6.57 4.73 38.08
N VAL A 869 5.93 5.90 38.15
CA VAL A 869 5.97 6.75 39.36
C VAL A 869 5.38 6.01 40.56
N HIS A 870 4.24 5.35 40.39
CA HIS A 870 3.61 4.58 41.45
C HIS A 870 4.51 3.42 41.92
N ARG A 871 5.16 2.73 40.97
CA ARG A 871 6.04 1.60 41.25
C ARG A 871 7.31 2.03 42.01
N HIS A 872 7.92 3.16 41.63
CA HIS A 872 9.06 3.72 42.37
C HIS A 872 8.67 4.07 43.81
N ARG A 873 7.52 4.72 44.03
CA ARG A 873 7.02 5.01 45.39
C ARG A 873 6.78 3.74 46.22
N SER A 874 6.16 2.72 45.64
CA SER A 874 5.95 1.44 46.35
C SER A 874 7.26 0.74 46.73
N SER A 875 8.30 0.86 45.89
CA SER A 875 9.61 0.26 46.16
C SER A 875 10.43 1.00 47.22
N GLU A 876 10.20 2.31 47.40
CA GLU A 876 10.78 3.11 48.48
C GLU A 876 10.11 2.81 49.83
N VAL A 877 8.79 2.62 49.84
CA VAL A 877 8.02 2.29 51.06
C VAL A 877 8.29 0.85 51.56
N SER A 878 8.67 -0.07 50.67
CA SER A 878 8.98 -1.46 51.03
C SER A 878 10.45 -1.73 51.42
N ARG A 879 11.31 -0.69 51.50
CA ARG A 879 12.65 -0.87 52.08
C ARG A 879 12.51 -0.90 53.61
N PRO A 880 12.82 -2.02 54.30
CA PRO A 880 12.89 -1.98 55.74
C PRO A 880 13.96 -0.96 56.13
N GLU A 881 13.60 -0.03 57.01
CA GLU A 881 14.56 0.85 57.68
C GLU A 881 15.67 -0.05 58.26
N ARG A 882 16.92 0.21 57.84
CA ARG A 882 18.09 -0.48 58.34
C ARG A 882 18.51 0.06 59.69
#